data_AF-A0A0V0QG55-F1
#
_entry.id   AF-A0A0V0QG55-F1
#
_cell.length_a   1.000
_cell.length_b   1.000
_cell.length_c   1.000
_cell.angle_alpha   90.00
_cell.angle_beta   90.00
_cell.angle_gamma   90.00
#
_symmetry.space_group_name_H-M   'P 1'
#
loop_
_entity.id
_entity.type
_entity.pdbx_description
1 polymer ?
#
loop_
_entity_poly.entity_id
_entity_poly.type
_entity_poly.pdbx_seq_one_letter_code
_entity_poly.pdbx_strand_id
1 'polypeptide(L)'
;MYTRKWTRMNYFDSVKMFKKYGLINNYDPVQRAFHLFPLQQYERDLLNNTQKRDSYEVEQKKQDQKLIKKLLQRYPDLKYEPINQSREGQPMQTKNYVLRFIEKQKQFMINGFKEDLAFKKTEQLFQDRIQRKIDSLQITEGLAASNRARSFMNYYQQQAEYESRVKVLRMKRDLSTYEQELAQFQNEMENFSKNKDQSLINQQQELEEGDEDLKQNSEQDETIYQRVLYDIQNKGQKNRNDQSIENLSQQEVEEFLQRTRNIFNSYYQRAAYSDKLSNLTDQEIKAQIRDSPKKIKKRSQQLLNKLEKFGVQLNDQGEIDFSSIPYPHLRKQLESNPAVKIALLQKQLDFEFPHKEHMRNKAQELSRRLSQIEVDSEQAKNEKQKIIKHLQQEYSQENSSLNQENDSDAKNIQKSLETDYLELQKQYNEKQLKNNQNSAFDNSQDVLEENERQKSEFLQDSEIPISSFSAQTYKLFETYEERQLRVEAKYIQQKLAEIQEETNLFEQDGEQEAQQQSEINYHQLKQQQKLLDETIQQFRRLKFRLEQKNLQNAKQLLFEEHEVFDPSEILIDEEVPYEKLEQYLRTPRDERINNEDQEIQDLQIQEMIKQKTVREDLVPQGAHHMGGPGVKMVNSDTLEEIAAEEKRRGQRKIVETETIKAKQESEQNIMTFSEEADNMGSKKSQQSQKQDKKSLLEFIKKANKKKVNVGKVTRKLADIRKEKKEGKKGKK
;
A
#
# COMPACT_ATOMS: atom_id res chain seq x y z
N MET A 1 -82.16 18.16 -0.70
CA MET A 1 -82.66 19.07 0.36
C MET A 1 -82.57 18.38 1.71
N TYR A 2 -83.28 17.28 1.96
CA TYR A 2 -83.14 16.53 3.22
C TYR A 2 -82.15 15.36 3.12
N THR A 3 -81.43 15.10 4.21
CA THR A 3 -80.51 13.98 4.40
C THR A 3 -80.90 13.18 5.64
N ARG A 4 -80.35 11.97 5.79
CA ARG A 4 -80.58 11.06 6.94
C ARG A 4 -82.08 10.79 7.19
N LYS A 5 -82.74 10.08 6.26
CA LYS A 5 -84.17 9.72 6.35
C LYS A 5 -85.08 10.92 6.65
N TRP A 6 -84.87 12.02 5.93
CA TRP A 6 -85.67 13.25 6.05
C TRP A 6 -85.54 14.02 7.37
N THR A 7 -84.63 13.61 8.26
CA THR A 7 -84.49 14.24 9.59
C THR A 7 -83.59 15.47 9.61
N ARG A 8 -82.72 15.63 8.62
CA ARG A 8 -81.76 16.75 8.56
C ARG A 8 -81.87 17.45 7.22
N MET A 9 -81.56 18.74 7.22
CA MET A 9 -81.50 19.55 6.02
C MET A 9 -80.14 20.25 5.98
N ASN A 10 -79.62 20.53 4.77
CA ASN A 10 -78.34 21.25 4.65
C ASN A 10 -78.46 22.65 5.29
N TYR A 11 -77.38 23.17 5.86
CA TYR A 11 -77.39 24.39 6.67
C TYR A 11 -78.01 25.58 5.92
N PHE A 12 -77.64 25.76 4.66
CA PHE A 12 -78.19 26.87 3.87
C PHE A 12 -79.69 26.69 3.55
N ASP A 13 -80.12 25.45 3.27
CA ASP A 13 -81.53 25.12 3.07
C ASP A 13 -82.36 25.36 4.35
N SER A 14 -81.81 25.06 5.55
CA SER A 14 -82.51 25.29 6.83
C SER A 14 -82.65 26.74 7.20
N VAL A 15 -81.59 27.53 7.05
CA VAL A 15 -81.64 28.98 7.28
C VAL A 15 -82.60 29.67 6.29
N LYS A 16 -82.62 29.23 5.03
CA LYS A 16 -83.57 29.73 4.03
C LYS A 16 -85.02 29.44 4.40
N MET A 17 -85.32 28.21 4.81
CA MET A 17 -86.70 27.81 5.15
C MET A 17 -87.15 28.42 6.47
N PHE A 18 -86.31 28.45 7.52
CA PHE A 18 -86.66 29.08 8.79
C PHE A 18 -86.97 30.56 8.64
N LYS A 19 -86.23 31.30 7.80
CA LYS A 19 -86.57 32.70 7.49
C LYS A 19 -87.89 32.81 6.74
N LYS A 20 -88.10 31.96 5.73
CA LYS A 20 -89.33 31.97 4.92
C LYS A 20 -90.59 31.79 5.77
N TYR A 21 -90.52 30.98 6.82
CA TYR A 21 -91.63 30.74 7.75
C TYR A 21 -91.62 31.67 8.98
N GLY A 22 -90.79 32.71 9.00
CA GLY A 22 -90.76 33.69 10.10
C GLY A 22 -90.20 33.16 11.43
N LEU A 23 -89.52 32.01 11.42
CA LEU A 23 -88.91 31.40 12.62
C LEU A 23 -87.61 32.11 13.02
N ILE A 24 -87.02 32.88 12.10
CA ILE A 24 -85.91 33.79 12.36
C ILE A 24 -86.21 35.16 11.74
N ASN A 25 -86.11 36.22 12.56
CA ASN A 25 -86.59 37.54 12.15
C ASN A 25 -85.52 38.39 11.45
N ASN A 26 -84.25 38.23 11.77
CA ASN A 26 -83.17 38.98 11.14
C ASN A 26 -82.08 38.04 10.63
N TYR A 27 -81.72 38.20 9.36
CA TYR A 27 -80.50 37.60 8.85
C TYR A 27 -79.30 38.41 9.33
N ASP A 28 -78.27 37.70 9.77
CA ASP A 28 -76.94 38.28 9.93
C ASP A 28 -76.49 38.91 8.58
N PRO A 29 -75.78 40.05 8.56
CA PRO A 29 -75.09 40.55 7.36
C PRO A 29 -74.51 39.48 6.42
N VAL A 30 -73.84 38.45 6.95
CA VAL A 30 -73.26 37.35 6.16
C VAL A 30 -74.36 36.50 5.48
N GLN A 31 -75.44 36.21 6.19
CA GLN A 31 -76.56 35.43 5.67
C GLN A 31 -77.36 36.21 4.60
N ARG A 32 -77.43 37.54 4.70
CA ARG A 32 -78.03 38.40 3.65
C ARG A 32 -77.24 38.33 2.35
N ALA A 33 -75.91 38.35 2.41
CA ALA A 33 -75.06 38.22 1.24
C ALA A 33 -75.23 36.83 0.58
N PHE A 34 -75.22 35.76 1.36
CA PHE A 34 -75.46 34.42 0.83
C PHE A 34 -76.90 34.18 0.35
N HIS A 35 -77.89 34.92 0.84
CA HIS A 35 -79.25 34.85 0.30
C HIS A 35 -79.32 35.35 -1.15
N LEU A 36 -78.51 36.35 -1.50
CA LEU A 36 -78.37 36.88 -2.87
C LEU A 36 -77.52 35.94 -3.75
N PHE A 37 -76.46 35.37 -3.19
CA PHE A 37 -75.57 34.41 -3.87
C PHE A 37 -75.53 33.07 -3.11
N PRO A 38 -76.49 32.17 -3.36
CA PRO A 38 -76.61 30.93 -2.61
C PRO A 38 -75.41 30.02 -2.86
N LEU A 39 -74.73 29.61 -1.77
CA LEU A 39 -73.65 28.61 -1.76
C LEU A 39 -74.04 27.26 -2.41
N GLN A 40 -75.34 27.05 -2.64
CA GLN A 40 -75.88 25.86 -3.29
C GLN A 40 -75.32 25.63 -4.70
N GLN A 41 -74.95 26.67 -5.46
CA GLN A 41 -74.37 26.45 -6.79
C GLN A 41 -73.02 25.75 -6.69
N TYR A 42 -72.13 26.21 -5.81
CA TYR A 42 -70.83 25.60 -5.57
C TYR A 42 -70.93 24.17 -5.02
N GLU A 43 -71.80 23.94 -4.03
CA GLU A 43 -72.01 22.58 -3.50
C GLU A 43 -72.66 21.65 -4.53
N ARG A 44 -73.61 22.14 -5.34
CA ARG A 44 -74.19 21.35 -6.44
C ARG A 44 -73.16 21.04 -7.51
N ASP A 45 -72.26 21.95 -7.83
CA ASP A 45 -71.18 21.71 -8.79
C ASP A 45 -70.17 20.69 -8.25
N LEU A 46 -69.86 20.72 -6.95
CA LEU A 46 -69.07 19.68 -6.27
C LEU A 46 -69.79 18.32 -6.23
N LEU A 47 -71.10 18.32 -5.96
CA LEU A 47 -71.95 17.12 -5.94
C LEU A 47 -72.13 16.53 -7.33
N ASN A 48 -72.30 17.34 -8.38
CA ASN A 48 -72.36 16.89 -9.77
C ASN A 48 -71.01 16.29 -10.21
N ASN A 49 -69.91 16.79 -9.68
CA ASN A 49 -68.58 16.21 -9.91
C ASN A 49 -68.33 14.91 -9.11
N THR A 50 -69.05 14.65 -8.02
CA THR A 50 -68.83 13.50 -7.11
C THR A 50 -69.91 12.42 -7.15
N GLN A 51 -71.14 12.71 -7.62
CA GLN A 51 -72.24 11.75 -7.68
C GLN A 51 -72.19 10.86 -8.93
N LYS A 52 -72.61 9.60 -8.75
CA LYS A 52 -72.70 8.58 -9.79
C LYS A 52 -73.73 9.00 -10.85
N ARG A 53 -73.29 8.80 -12.10
CA ARG A 53 -73.72 9.38 -13.37
C ARG A 53 -74.92 8.68 -14.02
N ASP A 54 -75.61 9.38 -14.92
CA ASP A 54 -76.76 8.91 -15.71
C ASP A 54 -76.43 7.64 -16.54
N SER A 55 -77.42 6.81 -16.86
CA SER A 55 -77.24 5.57 -17.65
C SER A 55 -76.55 5.79 -19.01
N TYR A 56 -76.81 6.92 -19.66
CA TYR A 56 -76.14 7.36 -20.89
C TYR A 56 -74.65 7.65 -20.68
N GLU A 57 -74.28 8.26 -19.54
CA GLU A 57 -72.88 8.50 -19.17
C GLU A 57 -72.15 7.20 -18.75
N VAL A 58 -72.88 6.20 -18.25
CA VAL A 58 -72.34 4.86 -17.97
C VAL A 58 -72.01 4.11 -19.27
N GLU A 59 -72.84 4.22 -20.30
CA GLU A 59 -72.57 3.63 -21.62
C GLU A 59 -71.39 4.29 -22.32
N GLN A 60 -71.31 5.62 -22.29
CA GLN A 60 -70.15 6.35 -22.79
C GLN A 60 -68.86 5.94 -22.06
N LYS A 61 -68.89 5.75 -20.74
CA LYS A 61 -67.74 5.24 -19.99
C LYS A 61 -67.34 3.83 -20.40
N LYS A 62 -68.28 2.94 -20.71
CA LYS A 62 -67.96 1.57 -21.19
C LYS A 62 -67.32 1.61 -22.57
N GLN A 63 -67.79 2.47 -23.47
CA GLN A 63 -67.18 2.68 -24.78
C GLN A 63 -65.77 3.27 -24.64
N ASP A 64 -65.61 4.27 -23.76
CA ASP A 64 -64.31 4.88 -23.48
C ASP A 64 -63.32 3.87 -22.93
N GLN A 65 -63.74 3.03 -21.99
CA GLN A 65 -62.89 1.97 -21.46
C GLN A 65 -62.43 0.99 -22.54
N LYS A 66 -63.29 0.68 -23.53
CA LYS A 66 -62.88 -0.16 -24.68
C LYS A 66 -61.85 0.57 -25.56
N LEU A 67 -62.07 1.84 -25.85
CA LEU A 67 -61.13 2.66 -26.62
C LEU A 67 -59.78 2.83 -25.89
N ILE A 68 -59.79 3.07 -24.57
CA ILE A 68 -58.59 3.13 -23.72
C ILE A 68 -57.82 1.82 -23.80
N LYS A 69 -58.50 0.67 -23.64
CA LYS A 69 -57.83 -0.64 -23.71
C LYS A 69 -57.17 -0.87 -25.07
N LYS A 70 -57.86 -0.54 -26.16
CA LYS A 70 -57.32 -0.64 -27.53
C LYS A 70 -56.12 0.31 -27.73
N LEU A 71 -56.19 1.53 -27.17
CA LEU A 71 -55.09 2.48 -27.20
C LEU A 71 -53.86 1.99 -26.43
N LEU A 72 -54.04 1.51 -25.20
CA LEU A 72 -52.95 0.97 -24.37
C LEU A 72 -52.34 -0.31 -24.94
N GLN A 73 -53.14 -1.13 -25.63
CA GLN A 73 -52.61 -2.29 -26.34
C GLN A 73 -51.71 -1.89 -27.51
N ARG A 74 -52.05 -0.81 -28.22
CA ARG A 74 -51.25 -0.31 -29.34
C ARG A 74 -50.07 0.56 -28.90
N TYR A 75 -50.21 1.29 -27.80
CA TYR A 75 -49.23 2.19 -27.22
C TYR A 75 -49.04 1.88 -25.73
N PRO A 76 -48.36 0.77 -25.39
CA PRO A 76 -48.17 0.35 -24.00
C PRO A 76 -47.34 1.34 -23.18
N ASP A 77 -46.54 2.19 -23.83
CA ASP A 77 -45.67 3.17 -23.16
C ASP A 77 -46.44 4.29 -22.45
N LEU A 78 -47.73 4.49 -22.77
CA LEU A 78 -48.59 5.44 -22.07
C LEU A 78 -48.75 5.12 -20.57
N LYS A 79 -48.42 3.90 -20.15
CA LYS A 79 -48.37 3.52 -18.72
C LYS A 79 -47.26 4.26 -17.94
N TYR A 80 -46.23 4.73 -18.63
CA TYR A 80 -45.11 5.48 -18.03
C TYR A 80 -45.36 7.00 -18.02
N GLU A 81 -46.48 7.46 -18.59
CA GLU A 81 -46.89 8.86 -18.42
C GLU A 81 -47.05 9.11 -16.92
N PRO A 82 -46.39 10.15 -16.36
CA PRO A 82 -46.51 10.44 -14.95
C PRO A 82 -47.98 10.70 -14.66
N ILE A 83 -48.61 9.77 -13.94
CA ILE A 83 -49.96 9.96 -13.42
C ILE A 83 -49.90 11.22 -12.58
N ASN A 84 -50.87 12.13 -12.76
CA ASN A 84 -51.04 13.33 -11.93
C ASN A 84 -51.26 12.91 -10.46
N GLN A 85 -50.21 12.44 -9.80
CA GLN A 85 -50.16 12.28 -8.37
C GLN A 85 -50.20 13.71 -7.84
N SER A 86 -51.16 13.98 -6.97
CA SER A 86 -51.33 15.27 -6.31
C SER A 86 -50.03 15.62 -5.58
N ARG A 87 -49.13 16.31 -6.27
CA ARG A 87 -47.94 16.93 -5.69
C ARG A 87 -48.33 18.35 -5.37
N GLU A 88 -48.06 18.76 -4.13
CA GLU A 88 -48.26 20.14 -3.70
C GLU A 88 -47.60 21.11 -4.70
N GLY A 89 -48.33 22.14 -5.09
CA GLY A 89 -47.84 23.16 -6.02
C GLY A 89 -47.99 22.86 -7.52
N GLN A 90 -48.50 21.68 -7.93
CA GLN A 90 -48.80 21.41 -9.34
C GLN A 90 -50.30 21.59 -9.68
N PRO A 91 -50.64 22.17 -10.85
CA PRO A 91 -52.03 22.34 -11.25
C PRO A 91 -52.71 20.97 -11.39
N MET A 92 -53.75 20.73 -10.59
CA MET A 92 -54.48 19.45 -10.55
C MET A 92 -55.18 19.04 -11.87
N GLN A 93 -55.05 19.82 -12.96
CA GLN A 93 -55.93 19.74 -14.13
C GLN A 93 -55.21 19.59 -15.48
N THR A 94 -54.01 19.02 -15.54
CA THR A 94 -53.46 18.63 -16.84
C THR A 94 -54.14 17.35 -17.32
N LYS A 95 -55.08 17.45 -18.27
CA LYS A 95 -55.66 16.27 -18.94
C LYS A 95 -54.54 15.41 -19.53
N ASN A 96 -54.46 14.16 -19.11
CA ASN A 96 -53.56 13.12 -19.59
C ASN A 96 -53.70 12.92 -21.13
N TYR A 97 -52.63 12.52 -21.82
CA TYR A 97 -52.64 12.32 -23.27
C TYR A 97 -53.69 11.30 -23.76
N VAL A 98 -53.94 10.24 -22.99
CA VAL A 98 -54.99 9.23 -23.24
C VAL A 98 -56.36 9.91 -23.37
N LEU A 99 -56.70 10.81 -22.45
CA LEU A 99 -57.99 11.51 -22.46
C LEU A 99 -58.09 12.46 -23.66
N ARG A 100 -57.02 13.19 -23.97
CA ARG A 100 -56.98 14.09 -25.14
C ARG A 100 -57.14 13.33 -26.45
N PHE A 101 -56.52 12.16 -26.56
CA PHE A 101 -56.62 11.29 -27.73
C PHE A 101 -58.06 10.82 -27.94
N ILE A 102 -58.71 10.33 -26.87
CA ILE A 102 -60.09 9.82 -26.93
C ILE A 102 -61.10 10.93 -27.21
N GLU A 103 -60.95 12.10 -26.58
CA GLU A 103 -61.80 13.28 -26.86
C GLU A 103 -61.76 13.64 -28.35
N LYS A 104 -60.58 13.64 -28.97
CA LYS A 104 -60.43 13.91 -30.41
C LYS A 104 -60.99 12.77 -31.27
N GLN A 105 -60.81 11.52 -30.85
CA GLN A 105 -61.33 10.36 -31.58
C GLN A 105 -62.87 10.40 -31.61
N LYS A 106 -63.50 10.74 -30.48
CA LYS A 106 -64.95 10.96 -30.41
C LYS A 106 -65.43 12.09 -31.31
N GLN A 107 -64.71 13.21 -31.38
CA GLN A 107 -65.07 14.30 -32.27
C GLN A 107 -65.16 13.83 -33.73
N PHE A 108 -64.20 13.00 -34.18
CA PHE A 108 -64.29 12.39 -35.51
C PHE A 108 -65.44 11.37 -35.64
N MET A 109 -65.71 10.58 -34.60
CA MET A 109 -66.85 9.66 -34.63
C MET A 109 -68.21 10.38 -34.71
N ILE A 110 -68.35 11.51 -34.01
CA ILE A 110 -69.54 12.39 -34.10
C ILE A 110 -69.68 12.95 -35.52
N ASN A 111 -68.56 13.26 -36.17
CA ASN A 111 -68.53 13.69 -37.58
C ASN A 111 -68.77 12.54 -38.58
N GLY A 112 -69.18 11.36 -38.12
CA GLY A 112 -69.55 10.22 -38.97
C GLY A 112 -68.40 9.30 -39.38
N PHE A 113 -67.19 9.48 -38.87
CA PHE A 113 -66.08 8.56 -39.15
C PHE A 113 -66.21 7.25 -38.35
N LYS A 114 -65.95 6.11 -39.00
CA LYS A 114 -65.84 4.82 -38.32
C LYS A 114 -64.68 4.83 -37.31
N GLU A 115 -64.78 4.02 -36.25
CA GLU A 115 -63.82 3.99 -35.13
C GLU A 115 -62.35 3.88 -35.58
N ASP A 116 -62.03 2.94 -36.47
CA ASP A 116 -60.66 2.72 -36.93
C ASP A 116 -60.13 3.87 -37.79
N LEU A 117 -61.01 4.49 -38.61
CA LEU A 117 -60.65 5.64 -39.41
C LEU A 117 -60.47 6.89 -38.54
N ALA A 118 -61.31 7.06 -37.53
CA ALA A 118 -61.17 8.09 -36.51
C ALA A 118 -59.85 7.92 -35.75
N PHE A 119 -59.49 6.69 -35.36
CA PHE A 119 -58.21 6.38 -34.69
C PHE A 119 -57.01 6.76 -35.56
N LYS A 120 -57.01 6.39 -36.85
CA LYS A 120 -55.93 6.73 -37.78
C LYS A 120 -55.77 8.25 -37.95
N LYS A 121 -56.89 8.98 -38.08
CA LYS A 121 -56.86 10.44 -38.19
C LYS A 121 -56.36 11.12 -36.91
N THR A 122 -56.73 10.62 -35.73
CA THR A 122 -56.19 11.14 -34.48
C THR A 122 -54.72 10.82 -34.31
N GLU A 123 -54.31 9.58 -34.61
CA GLU A 123 -52.93 9.12 -34.57
C GLU A 123 -52.02 10.01 -35.43
N GLN A 124 -52.41 10.26 -36.69
CA GLN A 124 -51.67 11.14 -37.58
C GLN A 124 -51.52 12.56 -37.01
N LEU A 125 -52.58 13.14 -36.45
CA LEU A 125 -52.55 14.49 -35.87
C LEU A 125 -51.55 14.60 -34.71
N PHE A 126 -51.48 13.59 -33.83
CA PHE A 126 -50.52 13.58 -32.73
C PHE A 126 -49.11 13.26 -33.19
N GLN A 127 -48.96 12.32 -34.13
CA GLN A 127 -47.68 11.92 -34.69
C GLN A 127 -47.01 13.08 -35.44
N ASP A 128 -47.74 13.83 -36.27
CA ASP A 128 -47.23 15.01 -36.97
C ASP A 128 -46.67 16.06 -36.00
N ARG A 129 -47.35 16.24 -34.85
CA ARG A 129 -46.90 17.16 -33.80
C ARG A 129 -45.64 16.67 -33.10
N ILE A 130 -45.56 15.37 -32.81
CA ILE A 130 -44.38 14.74 -32.19
C ILE A 130 -43.19 14.83 -33.14
N GLN A 131 -43.39 14.50 -34.42
CA GLN A 131 -42.33 14.54 -35.43
C GLN A 131 -41.73 15.94 -35.54
N ARG A 132 -42.56 16.98 -35.68
CA ARG A 132 -42.07 18.37 -35.69
C ARG A 132 -41.26 18.74 -34.44
N LYS A 133 -41.63 18.18 -33.27
CA LYS A 133 -40.87 18.40 -32.03
C LYS A 133 -39.56 17.65 -32.02
N ILE A 134 -39.54 16.41 -32.48
CA ILE A 134 -38.31 15.62 -32.65
C ILE A 134 -37.36 16.35 -33.61
N ASP A 135 -37.83 16.76 -34.78
CA ASP A 135 -37.03 17.48 -35.78
C ASP A 135 -36.47 18.79 -35.20
N SER A 136 -37.30 19.55 -34.48
CA SER A 136 -36.83 20.78 -33.83
C SER A 136 -35.73 20.51 -32.79
N LEU A 137 -35.84 19.42 -32.02
CA LEU A 137 -34.86 19.06 -31.00
C LEU A 137 -33.57 18.58 -31.64
N GLN A 138 -33.64 17.79 -32.71
CA GLN A 138 -32.47 17.36 -33.47
C GLN A 138 -31.66 18.56 -33.98
N ILE A 139 -32.34 19.60 -34.46
CA ILE A 139 -31.68 20.83 -34.91
C ILE A 139 -31.04 21.58 -33.73
N THR A 140 -31.76 21.71 -32.60
CA THR A 140 -31.26 22.51 -31.46
C THR A 140 -30.16 21.84 -30.65
N GLU A 141 -30.19 20.51 -30.53
CA GLU A 141 -29.28 19.76 -29.65
C GLU A 141 -27.96 19.38 -30.35
N GLY A 142 -27.95 19.41 -31.69
CA GLY A 142 -26.80 19.05 -32.50
C GLY A 142 -26.40 17.59 -32.28
N LEU A 143 -25.22 17.38 -31.69
CA LEU A 143 -24.64 16.04 -31.45
C LEU A 143 -24.99 15.44 -30.09
N ALA A 144 -25.51 16.23 -29.14
CA ALA A 144 -25.84 15.76 -27.80
C ALA A 144 -27.31 15.34 -27.69
N ALA A 145 -27.64 14.44 -26.77
CA ALA A 145 -29.02 14.06 -26.46
C ALA A 145 -29.47 14.74 -25.16
N SER A 146 -30.56 15.52 -25.22
CA SER A 146 -31.14 16.16 -24.04
C SER A 146 -32.19 15.29 -23.35
N ASN A 147 -32.51 15.62 -22.10
CA ASN A 147 -33.65 15.04 -21.39
C ASN A 147 -34.99 15.29 -22.11
N ARG A 148 -35.07 16.37 -22.88
CA ARG A 148 -36.28 16.69 -23.65
C ARG A 148 -36.43 15.74 -24.83
N ALA A 149 -35.37 15.44 -25.57
CA ALA A 149 -35.39 14.42 -26.61
C ALA A 149 -35.76 13.03 -26.05
N ARG A 150 -35.20 12.65 -24.89
CA ARG A 150 -35.55 11.39 -24.19
C ARG A 150 -37.04 11.27 -23.89
N SER A 151 -37.73 12.38 -23.59
CA SER A 151 -39.17 12.35 -23.31
C SER A 151 -40.06 11.94 -24.49
N PHE A 152 -39.53 11.95 -25.72
CA PHE A 152 -40.23 11.49 -26.94
C PHE A 152 -39.83 10.08 -27.36
N MET A 153 -38.81 9.49 -26.74
CA MET A 153 -38.32 8.16 -27.04
C MET A 153 -39.16 7.10 -26.32
N ASN A 154 -39.31 5.94 -26.96
CA ASN A 154 -39.87 4.77 -26.28
C ASN A 154 -38.90 4.23 -25.22
N TYR A 155 -39.38 3.34 -24.34
CA TYR A 155 -38.57 2.81 -23.25
C TYR A 155 -37.27 2.14 -23.75
N TYR A 156 -37.35 1.34 -24.82
CA TYR A 156 -36.19 0.65 -25.40
C TYR A 156 -35.15 1.61 -25.98
N GLN A 157 -35.59 2.71 -26.61
CA GLN A 157 -34.72 3.76 -27.13
C GLN A 157 -34.04 4.51 -25.99
N GLN A 158 -34.75 4.82 -24.90
CA GLN A 158 -34.14 5.43 -23.72
C GLN A 158 -33.10 4.51 -23.08
N GLN A 159 -33.37 3.20 -23.00
CA GLN A 159 -32.39 2.22 -22.52
C GLN A 159 -31.15 2.15 -23.44
N ALA A 160 -31.36 2.10 -24.75
CA ALA A 160 -30.26 2.08 -25.72
C ALA A 160 -29.41 3.36 -25.65
N GLU A 161 -30.03 4.53 -25.46
CA GLU A 161 -29.32 5.79 -25.24
C GLU A 161 -28.52 5.76 -23.95
N TYR A 162 -29.10 5.26 -22.85
CA TYR A 162 -28.40 5.12 -21.57
C TYR A 162 -27.15 4.26 -21.71
N GLU A 163 -27.27 3.08 -22.32
CA GLU A 163 -26.13 2.17 -22.55
C GLU A 163 -25.08 2.82 -23.45
N SER A 164 -25.50 3.49 -24.51
CA SER A 164 -24.60 4.19 -25.43
C SER A 164 -23.85 5.32 -24.72
N ARG A 165 -24.54 6.09 -23.88
CA ARG A 165 -23.95 7.17 -23.09
C ARG A 165 -22.90 6.66 -22.11
N VAL A 166 -23.16 5.54 -21.42
CA VAL A 166 -22.17 4.92 -20.52
C VAL A 166 -20.95 4.41 -21.33
N LYS A 167 -21.16 3.84 -22.52
CA LYS A 167 -20.07 3.43 -23.42
C LYS A 167 -19.23 4.62 -23.90
N VAL A 168 -19.87 5.74 -24.25
CA VAL A 168 -19.17 6.99 -24.62
C VAL A 168 -18.36 7.55 -23.46
N LEU A 169 -18.89 7.52 -22.22
CA LEU A 169 -18.14 7.94 -21.04
C LEU A 169 -16.89 7.09 -20.81
N ARG A 170 -16.99 5.76 -21.02
CA ARG A 170 -15.83 4.87 -20.99
C ARG A 170 -14.79 5.27 -22.04
N MET A 171 -15.20 5.49 -23.29
CA MET A 171 -14.28 5.92 -24.35
C MET A 171 -13.60 7.26 -24.01
N LYS A 172 -14.34 8.23 -23.45
CA LYS A 172 -13.75 9.52 -23.02
C LYS A 172 -12.71 9.35 -21.91
N ARG A 173 -12.97 8.48 -20.94
CA ARG A 173 -12.02 8.15 -19.89
C ARG A 173 -10.75 7.50 -20.46
N ASP A 174 -10.91 6.56 -21.39
CA ASP A 174 -9.80 5.82 -21.97
C ASP A 174 -8.98 6.71 -22.96
N LEU A 175 -9.62 7.70 -23.60
CA LEU A 175 -8.98 8.64 -24.55
C LEU A 175 -7.87 9.48 -23.89
N SER A 176 -8.08 10.00 -22.68
CA SER A 176 -7.05 10.80 -22.00
C SER A 176 -5.81 9.98 -21.66
N THR A 177 -5.99 8.71 -21.29
CA THR A 177 -4.88 7.80 -21.03
C THR A 177 -4.14 7.47 -22.33
N TYR A 178 -4.89 7.23 -23.42
CA TYR A 178 -4.31 6.98 -24.73
C TYR A 178 -3.45 8.16 -25.24
N GLU A 179 -3.91 9.41 -25.08
CA GLU A 179 -3.14 10.60 -25.49
C GLU A 179 -1.82 10.72 -24.73
N GLN A 180 -1.81 10.41 -23.42
CA GLN A 180 -0.60 10.40 -22.59
C GLN A 180 0.37 9.30 -23.02
N GLU A 181 -0.12 8.07 -23.21
CA GLU A 181 0.68 6.94 -23.68
C GLU A 181 1.26 7.22 -25.09
N LEU A 182 0.48 7.85 -25.97
CA LEU A 182 0.93 8.22 -27.31
C LEU A 182 2.06 9.27 -27.25
N ALA A 183 1.97 10.25 -26.35
CA ALA A 183 3.03 11.24 -26.18
C ALA A 183 4.33 10.62 -25.67
N GLN A 184 4.24 9.70 -24.69
CA GLN A 184 5.39 8.92 -24.23
C GLN A 184 6.01 8.10 -25.36
N PHE A 185 5.17 7.39 -26.12
CA PHE A 185 5.60 6.58 -27.26
C PHE A 185 6.24 7.43 -28.37
N GLN A 186 5.71 8.62 -28.66
CA GLN A 186 6.32 9.54 -29.63
C GLN A 186 7.70 9.99 -29.17
N ASN A 187 7.88 10.32 -27.89
CA ASN A 187 9.18 10.64 -27.33
C ASN A 187 10.17 9.46 -27.45
N GLU A 188 9.72 8.24 -27.15
CA GLU A 188 10.52 7.03 -27.32
C GLU A 188 10.91 6.78 -28.79
N MET A 189 9.97 6.98 -29.72
CA MET A 189 10.20 6.83 -31.16
C MET A 189 11.16 7.89 -31.71
N GLU A 190 11.03 9.14 -31.29
CA GLU A 190 11.97 10.20 -31.65
C GLU A 190 13.37 9.90 -31.12
N ASN A 191 13.47 9.42 -29.87
CA ASN A 191 14.75 8.97 -29.30
C ASN A 191 15.29 7.79 -30.11
N PHE A 192 14.49 6.79 -30.43
CA PHE A 192 14.94 5.64 -31.22
C PHE A 192 15.37 6.01 -32.64
N SER A 193 14.66 6.93 -33.32
CA SER A 193 15.03 7.41 -34.65
C SER A 193 16.36 8.16 -34.63
N LYS A 194 16.56 9.05 -33.63
CA LYS A 194 17.84 9.76 -33.43
C LYS A 194 18.98 8.75 -33.25
N ASN A 195 18.79 7.73 -32.41
CA ASN A 195 19.81 6.71 -32.16
C ASN A 195 20.07 5.83 -33.41
N LYS A 196 19.03 5.49 -34.19
CA LYS A 196 19.14 4.65 -35.39
C LYS A 196 19.80 5.37 -36.57
N ASP A 197 19.41 6.60 -36.86
CA ASP A 197 20.04 7.41 -37.90
C ASP A 197 21.54 7.61 -37.58
N GLN A 198 21.88 7.77 -36.30
CA GLN A 198 23.27 7.78 -35.85
C GLN A 198 23.98 6.42 -36.03
N SER A 199 23.34 5.28 -35.76
CA SER A 199 23.95 3.96 -35.99
C SER A 199 24.29 3.69 -37.47
N LEU A 200 23.47 4.19 -38.40
CA LEU A 200 23.70 4.06 -39.84
C LEU A 200 24.82 5.00 -40.31
N ILE A 201 24.93 6.17 -39.69
CA ILE A 201 26.04 7.12 -39.90
C ILE A 201 27.35 6.58 -39.28
N ASN A 202 27.28 5.91 -38.12
CA ASN A 202 28.42 5.30 -37.44
C ASN A 202 29.03 4.11 -38.20
N GLN A 203 28.27 3.41 -39.06
CA GLN A 203 28.82 2.40 -39.96
C GLN A 203 29.56 2.98 -41.18
N GLN A 204 29.47 4.29 -41.43
CA GLN A 204 30.19 4.96 -42.52
C GLN A 204 31.19 6.03 -42.05
N GLN A 205 31.12 6.51 -40.81
CA GLN A 205 32.04 7.52 -40.27
C GLN A 205 32.28 7.35 -38.75
N GLU A 206 33.40 6.72 -38.38
CA GLU A 206 33.93 6.66 -37.00
C GLU A 206 34.42 8.03 -36.45
N LEU A 207 33.97 9.17 -36.99
CA LEU A 207 34.51 10.50 -36.64
C LEU A 207 33.47 11.58 -36.30
N GLU A 208 32.18 11.27 -36.22
CA GLU A 208 31.14 12.26 -35.88
C GLU A 208 30.14 11.76 -34.83
N GLU A 209 30.64 11.36 -33.66
CA GLU A 209 29.81 11.35 -32.46
C GLU A 209 29.64 12.79 -31.96
N GLY A 210 28.41 13.25 -31.75
CA GLY A 210 28.17 14.54 -31.14
C GLY A 210 26.72 14.95 -31.29
N ASP A 211 25.85 14.37 -30.45
CA ASP A 211 24.64 15.03 -29.92
C ASP A 211 23.76 14.15 -29.00
N GLU A 212 24.25 13.05 -28.43
CA GLU A 212 23.52 12.30 -27.38
C GLU A 212 23.99 12.62 -25.96
N ASP A 213 23.86 13.88 -25.52
CA ASP A 213 23.47 14.09 -24.11
C ASP A 213 22.12 14.79 -24.13
N LEU A 214 21.08 13.98 -24.30
CA LEU A 214 19.72 14.41 -23.97
C LEU A 214 19.76 14.95 -22.54
N LYS A 215 19.36 16.21 -22.38
CA LYS A 215 19.02 16.75 -21.07
C LYS A 215 17.80 15.96 -20.59
N GLN A 216 18.04 14.79 -19.98
CA GLN A 216 17.04 14.17 -19.13
C GLN A 216 16.77 15.20 -18.04
N ASN A 217 15.56 15.76 -18.04
CA ASN A 217 15.11 16.54 -16.91
C ASN A 217 15.22 15.63 -15.72
N SER A 218 15.86 16.10 -14.65
CA SER A 218 16.12 15.27 -13.49
C SER A 218 14.79 14.69 -12.99
N GLU A 219 14.59 13.39 -13.13
CA GLU A 219 13.40 12.74 -12.62
C GLU A 219 13.53 12.69 -11.10
N GLN A 220 12.46 13.06 -10.41
CA GLN A 220 12.49 13.03 -8.95
C GLN A 220 12.61 11.57 -8.51
N ASP A 221 13.43 11.29 -7.48
CA ASP A 221 13.56 9.96 -6.88
C ASP A 221 12.19 9.46 -6.37
N GLU A 222 11.45 8.74 -7.22
CA GLU A 222 10.16 8.17 -6.89
C GLU A 222 10.36 6.87 -6.11
N THR A 223 10.27 6.95 -4.78
CA THR A 223 10.17 5.73 -3.96
C THR A 223 8.83 5.05 -4.23
N ILE A 224 8.87 3.82 -4.74
CA ILE A 224 7.67 3.03 -5.02
C ILE A 224 6.92 2.80 -3.70
N TYR A 225 5.71 3.36 -3.60
CA TYR A 225 4.84 3.13 -2.46
C TYR A 225 4.25 1.72 -2.52
N GLN A 226 4.66 0.86 -1.58
CA GLN A 226 4.09 -0.47 -1.37
C GLN A 226 3.57 -0.59 0.06
N ARG A 227 2.36 -1.14 0.22
CA ARG A 227 1.77 -1.40 1.55
C ARG A 227 2.59 -2.46 2.29
N VAL A 228 2.73 -2.31 3.61
CA VAL A 228 3.53 -3.27 4.40
C VAL A 228 2.97 -4.68 4.31
N LEU A 229 1.68 -4.88 4.58
CA LEU A 229 1.12 -6.24 4.73
C LEU A 229 0.52 -6.82 3.44
N TYR A 230 0.55 -6.09 2.33
CA TYR A 230 -0.05 -6.54 1.07
C TYR A 230 0.98 -6.53 -0.05
N ASP A 231 1.06 -7.64 -0.78
CA ASP A 231 1.77 -7.70 -2.06
C ASP A 231 0.76 -7.74 -3.20
N ILE A 232 0.85 -6.83 -4.16
CA ILE A 232 0.04 -6.90 -5.37
C ILE A 232 0.91 -7.48 -6.47
N GLN A 233 0.62 -8.72 -6.87
CA GLN A 233 1.39 -9.44 -7.87
C GLN A 233 0.56 -9.63 -9.14
N ASN A 234 1.14 -9.30 -10.30
CA ASN A 234 0.49 -9.60 -11.57
C ASN A 234 0.54 -11.09 -11.87
N LYS A 235 -0.57 -11.66 -12.36
CA LYS A 235 -0.63 -13.06 -12.79
C LYS A 235 0.47 -13.34 -13.81
N GLY A 236 1.16 -14.48 -13.64
CA GLY A 236 2.27 -14.89 -14.50
C GLY A 236 3.65 -14.50 -13.96
N GLN A 237 3.73 -13.58 -12.99
CA GLN A 237 4.95 -13.42 -12.20
C GLN A 237 5.15 -14.66 -11.33
N LYS A 238 6.36 -15.23 -11.33
CA LYS A 238 6.68 -16.39 -10.49
C LYS A 238 6.61 -15.95 -9.02
N ASN A 239 5.78 -16.61 -8.21
CA ASN A 239 5.80 -16.41 -6.77
C ASN A 239 7.23 -16.71 -6.29
N ARG A 240 7.89 -15.71 -5.70
CA ARG A 240 9.23 -15.91 -5.13
C ARG A 240 9.20 -16.78 -3.86
N ASN A 241 8.05 -16.89 -3.18
CA ASN A 241 7.98 -17.36 -1.79
C ASN A 241 7.10 -18.61 -1.55
N ASP A 242 6.87 -19.50 -2.54
CA ASP A 242 6.18 -20.79 -2.28
C ASP A 242 7.08 -21.83 -1.56
N GLN A 243 8.17 -21.40 -0.91
CA GLN A 243 8.98 -22.26 -0.05
C GLN A 243 8.30 -22.41 1.32
N SER A 244 8.33 -23.62 1.87
CA SER A 244 7.49 -24.12 2.97
C SER A 244 7.46 -23.24 4.23
N ILE A 245 6.25 -23.13 4.80
CA ILE A 245 5.76 -22.22 5.85
C ILE A 245 6.39 -22.42 7.27
N GLU A 246 7.28 -23.38 7.48
CA GLU A 246 7.53 -23.88 8.85
C GLU A 246 8.54 -23.11 9.72
N ASN A 247 9.12 -22.01 9.24
CA ASN A 247 9.72 -20.98 10.10
C ASN A 247 9.60 -19.67 9.35
N LEU A 248 9.09 -18.59 9.98
CA LEU A 248 9.31 -17.27 9.40
C LEU A 248 10.81 -17.12 9.21
N SER A 249 11.23 -17.14 7.94
CA SER A 249 12.62 -16.93 7.63
C SER A 249 12.95 -15.52 8.11
N GLN A 250 14.14 -15.31 8.68
CA GLN A 250 14.63 -13.97 9.05
C GLN A 250 14.46 -12.96 7.90
N GLN A 251 14.40 -13.46 6.66
CA GLN A 251 14.06 -12.71 5.46
C GLN A 251 12.65 -12.09 5.48
N GLU A 252 11.60 -12.80 5.92
CA GLU A 252 10.23 -12.22 5.97
C GLU A 252 10.15 -11.06 6.98
N VAL A 253 10.85 -11.19 8.11
CA VAL A 253 10.97 -10.13 9.11
C VAL A 253 11.72 -8.94 8.54
N GLU A 254 12.86 -9.14 7.88
CA GLU A 254 13.62 -8.04 7.29
C GLU A 254 12.87 -7.40 6.11
N GLU A 255 12.12 -8.17 5.31
CA GLU A 255 11.24 -7.64 4.26
C GLU A 255 10.10 -6.79 4.85
N PHE A 256 9.50 -7.20 5.97
CA PHE A 256 8.49 -6.42 6.70
C PHE A 256 9.09 -5.10 7.21
N LEU A 257 10.28 -5.16 7.82
CA LEU A 257 10.98 -3.98 8.32
C LEU A 257 11.34 -3.04 7.16
N GLN A 258 11.89 -3.57 6.06
CA GLN A 258 12.26 -2.78 4.89
C GLN A 258 11.05 -2.06 4.28
N ARG A 259 9.90 -2.75 4.12
CA ARG A 259 8.65 -2.13 3.65
C ARG A 259 8.18 -1.03 4.59
N THR A 260 8.24 -1.26 5.91
CA THR A 260 7.93 -0.25 6.91
C THR A 260 8.86 0.96 6.81
N ARG A 261 10.15 0.74 6.51
CA ARG A 261 11.10 1.83 6.23
C ARG A 261 10.71 2.64 5.00
N ASN A 262 10.36 1.96 3.92
CA ASN A 262 9.96 2.59 2.66
C ASN A 262 8.66 3.40 2.78
N ILE A 263 7.72 3.01 3.65
CA ILE A 263 6.51 3.81 3.90
C ILE A 263 6.86 5.17 4.50
N PHE A 264 7.75 5.20 5.50
CA PHE A 264 8.20 6.48 6.06
C PHE A 264 8.89 7.32 4.98
N ASN A 265 9.73 6.70 4.14
CA ASN A 265 10.40 7.41 3.06
C ASN A 265 9.39 8.05 2.08
N SER A 266 8.34 7.31 1.70
CA SER A 266 7.25 7.81 0.85
C SER A 266 6.45 8.93 1.55
N TYR A 267 6.17 8.78 2.84
CA TYR A 267 5.47 9.81 3.62
C TYR A 267 6.29 11.10 3.73
N TYR A 268 7.59 10.97 4.00
CA TYR A 268 8.51 12.09 4.17
C TYR A 268 8.86 12.79 2.85
N GLN A 269 8.54 12.23 1.67
CA GLN A 269 8.75 12.91 0.38
C GLN A 269 8.14 14.32 0.35
N ARG A 270 7.03 14.56 1.08
CA ARG A 270 6.40 15.88 1.21
C ARG A 270 7.34 16.94 1.81
N ALA A 271 8.04 16.58 2.90
CA ALA A 271 9.01 17.45 3.58
C ALA A 271 10.40 17.40 2.95
N ALA A 272 10.73 16.31 2.23
CA ALA A 272 12.03 16.09 1.62
C ALA A 272 12.40 17.18 0.60
N TYR A 273 11.40 17.74 -0.10
CA TYR A 273 11.61 18.86 -1.03
C TYR A 273 12.18 20.11 -0.36
N SER A 274 11.78 20.37 0.89
CA SER A 274 12.24 21.53 1.67
C SER A 274 13.58 21.26 2.39
N ASP A 275 13.82 20.01 2.80
CA ASP A 275 15.02 19.57 3.53
C ASP A 275 16.31 19.59 2.68
N LYS A 276 16.20 19.63 1.33
CA LYS A 276 17.32 19.71 0.35
C LYS A 276 18.37 18.59 0.41
N LEU A 277 18.24 17.64 1.35
CA LEU A 277 19.13 16.47 1.46
C LEU A 277 18.94 15.44 0.34
N SER A 278 17.86 15.54 -0.45
CA SER A 278 17.62 14.66 -1.61
C SER A 278 18.75 14.70 -2.62
N ASN A 279 19.38 15.87 -2.82
CA ASN A 279 20.45 16.03 -3.80
C ASN A 279 21.72 15.22 -3.47
N LEU A 280 21.87 14.80 -2.20
CA LEU A 280 22.98 13.94 -1.76
C LEU A 280 22.70 12.46 -2.01
N THR A 281 21.43 12.06 -2.11
CA THR A 281 21.02 10.67 -2.36
C THR A 281 20.85 10.39 -3.86
N ASP A 282 20.42 11.41 -4.61
CA ASP A 282 20.12 11.38 -6.04
C ASP A 282 21.22 10.70 -6.89
N GLN A 283 20.83 9.64 -7.59
CA GLN A 283 21.72 8.86 -8.45
C GLN A 283 22.04 9.58 -9.77
N GLU A 284 21.10 10.38 -10.28
CA GLU A 284 21.27 11.14 -11.51
C GLU A 284 22.29 12.26 -11.31
N ILE A 285 22.21 13.00 -10.20
CA ILE A 285 23.22 14.03 -9.87
C ILE A 285 24.61 13.38 -9.77
N LYS A 286 24.72 12.22 -9.14
CA LYS A 286 26.00 11.49 -9.03
C LYS A 286 26.51 11.01 -10.39
N ALA A 287 25.63 10.46 -11.23
CA ALA A 287 25.97 10.07 -12.59
C ALA A 287 26.40 11.28 -13.42
N GLN A 288 25.69 12.41 -13.30
CA GLN A 288 26.05 13.66 -13.95
C GLN A 288 27.41 14.17 -13.47
N ILE A 289 27.71 14.19 -12.18
CA ILE A 289 29.02 14.62 -11.66
C ILE A 289 30.14 13.72 -12.19
N ARG A 290 29.91 12.39 -12.24
CA ARG A 290 30.89 11.41 -12.70
C ARG A 290 31.15 11.52 -14.21
N ASP A 291 30.10 11.65 -15.01
CA ASP A 291 30.17 11.48 -16.46
C ASP A 291 30.24 12.81 -17.20
N SER A 292 29.69 13.90 -16.67
CA SER A 292 29.68 15.21 -17.35
C SER A 292 31.08 15.71 -17.70
N PRO A 293 32.12 15.61 -16.85
CA PRO A 293 33.47 16.02 -17.22
C PRO A 293 34.03 15.23 -18.41
N LYS A 294 33.79 13.91 -18.45
CA LYS A 294 34.21 13.03 -19.55
C LYS A 294 33.46 13.38 -20.84
N LYS A 295 32.15 13.58 -20.74
CA LYS A 295 31.28 13.99 -21.85
C LYS A 295 31.71 15.35 -22.41
N ILE A 296 32.00 16.33 -21.55
CA ILE A 296 32.51 17.66 -21.94
C ILE A 296 33.87 17.54 -22.63
N LYS A 297 34.81 16.74 -22.10
CA LYS A 297 36.12 16.52 -22.72
C LYS A 297 36.00 15.86 -24.09
N LYS A 298 35.15 14.83 -24.21
CA LYS A 298 34.88 14.15 -25.49
C LYS A 298 34.31 15.14 -26.51
N ARG A 299 33.32 15.95 -26.11
CA ARG A 299 32.74 17.02 -26.94
C ARG A 299 33.74 18.09 -27.33
N SER A 300 34.59 18.53 -26.42
CA SER A 300 35.60 19.55 -26.72
C SER A 300 36.68 19.01 -27.66
N GLN A 301 37.12 17.76 -27.51
CA GLN A 301 38.02 17.10 -28.46
C GLN A 301 37.40 16.93 -29.84
N GLN A 302 36.13 16.51 -29.92
CA GLN A 302 35.41 16.41 -31.19
C GLN A 302 35.28 17.78 -31.87
N LEU A 303 34.98 18.83 -31.11
CA LEU A 303 34.92 20.19 -31.62
C LEU A 303 36.31 20.67 -32.07
N LEU A 304 37.37 20.42 -31.31
CA LEU A 304 38.75 20.72 -31.67
C LEU A 304 39.15 20.06 -32.99
N ASN A 305 38.88 18.76 -33.15
CA ASN A 305 39.17 18.04 -34.39
C ASN A 305 38.43 18.64 -35.59
N LYS A 306 37.19 19.13 -35.40
CA LYS A 306 36.45 19.85 -36.44
C LYS A 306 37.10 21.22 -36.74
N LEU A 307 37.49 21.97 -35.72
CA LEU A 307 38.12 23.28 -35.86
C LEU A 307 39.50 23.20 -36.54
N GLU A 308 40.28 22.17 -36.24
CA GLU A 308 41.59 21.92 -36.88
C GLU A 308 41.46 21.66 -38.37
N LYS A 309 40.45 20.88 -38.80
CA LYS A 309 40.15 20.67 -40.22
C LYS A 309 39.86 21.97 -40.97
N PHE A 310 39.33 22.98 -40.28
CA PHE A 310 39.06 24.30 -40.83
C PHE A 310 40.18 25.33 -40.58
N GLY A 311 41.30 24.92 -39.96
CA GLY A 311 42.44 25.78 -39.70
C GLY A 311 42.16 26.93 -38.72
N VAL A 312 41.20 26.76 -37.80
CA VAL A 312 40.84 27.76 -36.79
C VAL A 312 41.83 27.66 -35.63
N GLN A 313 42.47 28.78 -35.28
CA GLN A 313 43.47 28.85 -34.21
C GLN A 313 43.21 30.05 -33.29
N LEU A 314 43.82 30.04 -32.10
CA LEU A 314 43.87 31.18 -31.20
C LEU A 314 45.09 32.05 -31.56
N ASN A 315 44.85 33.35 -31.69
CA ASN A 315 45.89 34.36 -31.84
C ASN A 315 46.62 34.58 -30.51
N ASP A 316 47.80 35.20 -30.55
CA ASP A 316 48.59 35.52 -29.35
C ASP A 316 47.83 36.40 -28.33
N GLN A 317 46.76 37.07 -28.76
CA GLN A 317 45.86 37.86 -27.89
C GLN A 317 44.71 37.05 -27.27
N GLY A 318 44.61 35.75 -27.55
CA GLY A 318 43.52 34.90 -27.06
C GLY A 318 42.19 35.10 -27.80
N GLU A 319 42.22 35.72 -28.99
CA GLU A 319 41.08 35.83 -29.91
C GLU A 319 41.12 34.74 -30.96
N ILE A 320 39.95 34.29 -31.44
CA ILE A 320 39.85 33.18 -32.40
C ILE A 320 40.00 33.73 -33.82
N ASP A 321 40.94 33.21 -34.59
CA ASP A 321 41.07 33.55 -36.00
C ASP A 321 40.18 32.67 -36.88
N PHE A 322 39.16 33.30 -37.48
CA PHE A 322 38.24 32.69 -38.43
C PHE A 322 38.61 32.98 -39.89
N SER A 323 39.75 33.62 -40.16
CA SER A 323 40.17 34.03 -41.51
C SER A 323 40.36 32.83 -42.45
N SER A 324 40.71 31.67 -41.89
CA SER A 324 40.93 30.41 -42.60
C SER A 324 39.65 29.75 -43.12
N ILE A 325 38.46 30.18 -42.67
CA ILE A 325 37.19 29.54 -43.04
C ILE A 325 36.64 30.16 -44.34
N PRO A 326 36.54 29.39 -45.44
CA PRO A 326 36.07 29.91 -46.73
C PRO A 326 34.56 30.19 -46.77
N TYR A 327 33.77 29.63 -45.84
CA TYR A 327 32.32 29.69 -45.83
C TYR A 327 31.77 30.69 -44.78
N PRO A 328 31.10 31.79 -45.20
CA PRO A 328 30.63 32.83 -44.28
C PRO A 328 29.55 32.39 -43.28
N HIS A 329 28.71 31.44 -43.67
CA HIS A 329 27.63 30.93 -42.82
C HIS A 329 28.17 30.09 -41.66
N LEU A 330 29.16 29.24 -41.94
CA LEU A 330 29.85 28.42 -40.94
C LEU A 330 30.64 29.30 -39.97
N ARG A 331 31.30 30.34 -40.49
CA ARG A 331 31.99 31.34 -39.68
C ARG A 331 31.07 32.01 -38.66
N LYS A 332 29.88 32.48 -39.07
CA LYS A 332 28.89 33.05 -38.14
C LYS A 332 28.41 32.06 -37.08
N GLN A 333 28.20 30.80 -37.46
CA GLN A 333 27.79 29.74 -36.52
C GLN A 333 28.89 29.48 -35.48
N LEU A 334 30.15 29.39 -35.90
CA LEU A 334 31.28 29.18 -35.00
C LEU A 334 31.58 30.40 -34.13
N GLU A 335 31.47 31.62 -34.67
CA GLU A 335 31.58 32.88 -33.91
C GLU A 335 30.49 32.98 -32.82
N SER A 336 29.27 32.51 -33.11
CA SER A 336 28.17 32.52 -32.14
C SER A 336 28.30 31.48 -31.03
N ASN A 337 29.15 30.46 -31.22
CA ASN A 337 29.26 29.35 -30.28
C ASN A 337 30.41 29.56 -29.28
N PRO A 338 30.12 29.86 -28.00
CA PRO A 338 31.16 30.10 -26.99
C PRO A 338 32.03 28.87 -26.70
N ALA A 339 31.54 27.66 -27.01
CA ALA A 339 32.29 26.42 -26.79
C ALA A 339 33.57 26.33 -27.63
N VAL A 340 33.61 27.00 -28.78
CA VAL A 340 34.79 27.03 -29.67
C VAL A 340 35.99 27.65 -28.96
N LYS A 341 35.78 28.77 -28.26
CA LYS A 341 36.82 29.45 -27.49
C LYS A 341 37.36 28.56 -26.36
N ILE A 342 36.43 27.94 -25.62
CA ILE A 342 36.77 27.10 -24.46
C ILE A 342 37.56 25.87 -24.91
N ALA A 343 37.15 25.24 -26.02
CA ALA A 343 37.83 24.06 -26.55
C ALA A 343 39.26 24.39 -27.02
N LEU A 344 39.45 25.50 -27.75
CA LEU A 344 40.78 25.95 -28.18
C LEU A 344 41.68 26.35 -26.99
N LEU A 345 41.12 27.00 -25.96
CA LEU A 345 41.84 27.31 -24.72
C LEU A 345 42.26 26.04 -23.97
N GLN A 346 41.40 25.04 -23.90
CA GLN A 346 41.72 23.72 -23.30
C GLN A 346 42.84 23.00 -24.02
N LYS A 347 43.05 23.25 -25.32
CA LYS A 347 44.17 22.69 -26.09
C LYS A 347 45.50 23.40 -25.81
N GLN A 348 45.48 24.73 -25.61
CA GLN A 348 46.68 25.52 -25.31
C GLN A 348 47.11 25.41 -23.84
N LEU A 349 46.14 25.22 -22.95
CA LEU A 349 46.38 24.78 -21.59
C LEU A 349 46.66 23.28 -21.64
N ASP A 350 47.89 22.89 -21.95
CA ASP A 350 48.42 21.59 -21.53
C ASP A 350 48.35 21.56 -19.99
N PHE A 351 47.17 21.21 -19.47
CA PHE A 351 46.88 21.11 -18.06
C PHE A 351 47.52 19.79 -17.57
N GLU A 352 48.85 19.72 -17.63
CA GLU A 352 49.62 18.85 -16.76
C GLU A 352 49.34 19.34 -15.34
N PHE A 353 48.30 18.77 -14.74
CA PHE A 353 47.80 19.17 -13.43
C PHE A 353 48.96 19.20 -12.42
N PRO A 354 49.28 20.37 -11.81
CA PRO A 354 50.07 20.45 -10.57
C PRO A 354 49.45 19.64 -9.42
N HIS A 355 48.22 19.15 -9.61
CA HIS A 355 47.43 18.36 -8.68
C HIS A 355 48.12 17.06 -8.26
N LYS A 356 48.92 16.40 -9.11
CA LYS A 356 49.61 15.15 -8.71
C LYS A 356 50.67 15.43 -7.64
N GLU A 357 51.44 16.50 -7.82
CA GLU A 357 52.44 16.97 -6.87
C GLU A 357 51.77 17.56 -5.61
N HIS A 358 50.70 18.34 -5.78
CA HIS A 358 49.94 18.90 -4.67
C HIS A 358 49.22 17.82 -3.82
N MET A 359 48.76 16.72 -4.44
CA MET A 359 48.17 15.57 -3.75
C MET A 359 49.23 14.76 -3.00
N ARG A 360 50.43 14.57 -3.57
CA ARG A 360 51.57 14.00 -2.85
C ARG A 360 51.97 14.83 -1.63
N ASN A 361 52.05 16.16 -1.78
CA ASN A 361 52.38 17.06 -0.67
C ASN A 361 51.31 17.04 0.42
N LYS A 362 50.03 17.01 0.03
CA LYS A 362 48.90 16.92 0.97
C LYS A 362 48.85 15.55 1.68
N ALA A 363 49.20 14.46 1.00
CA ALA A 363 49.34 13.14 1.61
C ALA A 363 50.45 13.12 2.67
N GLN A 364 51.61 13.71 2.37
CA GLN A 364 52.71 13.82 3.32
C GLN A 364 52.34 14.66 4.55
N GLU A 365 51.61 15.76 4.35
CA GLU A 365 51.12 16.62 5.43
C GLU A 365 50.10 15.88 6.33
N LEU A 366 49.14 15.17 5.74
CA LEU A 366 48.16 14.37 6.47
C LEU A 366 48.82 13.21 7.23
N SER A 367 49.84 12.56 6.64
CA SER A 367 50.61 11.51 7.32
C SER A 367 51.34 12.04 8.55
N ARG A 368 51.92 13.25 8.47
CA ARG A 368 52.55 13.89 9.64
C ARG A 368 51.53 14.23 10.73
N ARG A 369 50.35 14.74 10.35
CA ARG A 369 49.25 15.01 11.30
C ARG A 369 48.75 13.75 12.00
N LEU A 370 48.64 12.64 11.27
CA LEU A 370 48.20 11.37 11.83
C LEU A 370 49.20 10.86 12.88
N SER A 371 50.51 10.89 12.57
CA SER A 371 51.55 10.54 13.54
C SER A 371 51.52 11.45 14.78
N GLN A 372 51.23 12.75 14.61
CA GLN A 372 51.08 13.67 15.74
C GLN A 372 49.87 13.29 16.63
N ILE A 373 48.71 13.00 16.03
CA ILE A 373 47.51 12.61 16.76
C ILE A 373 47.67 11.25 17.46
N GLU A 374 48.41 10.31 16.86
CA GLU A 374 48.74 9.03 17.52
C GLU A 374 49.59 9.26 18.77
N VAL A 375 50.60 10.12 18.68
CA VAL A 375 51.43 10.52 19.83
C VAL A 375 50.57 11.22 20.90
N ASP A 376 49.71 12.15 20.51
CA ASP A 376 48.85 12.89 21.43
C ASP A 376 47.79 11.96 22.09
N SER A 377 47.26 10.98 21.35
CA SER A 377 46.36 9.94 21.87
C SER A 377 47.05 9.02 22.87
N GLU A 378 48.29 8.61 22.61
CA GLU A 378 49.10 7.83 23.55
C GLU A 378 49.45 8.64 24.81
N GLN A 379 49.77 9.93 24.66
CA GLN A 379 49.99 10.82 25.80
C GLN A 379 48.73 10.96 26.67
N ALA A 380 47.56 11.19 26.07
CA ALA A 380 46.29 11.26 26.78
C ALA A 380 45.95 9.95 27.52
N LYS A 381 46.18 8.78 26.89
CA LYS A 381 46.03 7.47 27.55
C LYS A 381 46.98 7.30 28.73
N ASN A 382 48.23 7.72 28.57
CA ASN A 382 49.25 7.66 29.62
C ASN A 382 48.91 8.60 30.80
N GLU A 383 48.39 9.79 30.53
CA GLU A 383 47.91 10.72 31.55
C GLU A 383 46.68 10.18 32.29
N LYS A 384 45.70 9.63 31.58
CA LYS A 384 44.54 8.95 32.18
C LYS A 384 44.96 7.78 33.08
N GLN A 385 45.94 6.97 32.65
CA GLN A 385 46.51 5.91 33.49
C GLN A 385 47.25 6.45 34.72
N LYS A 386 47.95 7.59 34.61
CA LYS A 386 48.58 8.26 35.77
C LYS A 386 47.52 8.77 36.75
N ILE A 387 46.45 9.40 36.27
CA ILE A 387 45.33 9.89 37.10
C ILE A 387 44.63 8.72 37.80
N ILE A 388 44.36 7.62 37.09
CA ILE A 388 43.76 6.41 37.71
C ILE A 388 44.68 5.83 38.78
N LYS A 389 46.00 5.77 38.54
CA LYS A 389 46.98 5.31 39.55
C LYS A 389 47.03 6.25 40.77
N HIS A 390 46.95 7.56 40.56
CA HIS A 390 46.91 8.55 41.63
C HIS A 390 45.65 8.40 42.48
N LEU A 391 44.48 8.32 41.85
CA LEU A 391 43.19 8.10 42.53
C LEU A 391 43.17 6.76 43.29
N GLN A 392 43.76 5.71 42.74
CA GLN A 392 43.91 4.43 43.44
C GLN A 392 44.85 4.53 44.65
N GLN A 393 45.91 5.34 44.56
CA GLN A 393 46.81 5.60 45.68
C GLN A 393 46.15 6.44 46.76
N GLU A 394 45.39 7.48 46.41
CA GLU A 394 44.59 8.27 47.35
C GLU A 394 43.53 7.39 48.05
N TYR A 395 42.81 6.55 47.31
CA TYR A 395 41.88 5.58 47.90
C TYR A 395 42.56 4.57 48.84
N SER A 396 43.78 4.15 48.51
CA SER A 396 44.56 3.23 49.34
C SER A 396 45.07 3.93 50.60
N GLN A 397 45.42 5.21 50.50
CA GLN A 397 45.85 6.04 51.62
C GLN A 397 44.68 6.34 52.56
N GLU A 398 43.52 6.76 52.03
CA GLU A 398 42.29 6.97 52.82
C GLU A 398 41.85 5.70 53.56
N ASN A 399 41.86 4.54 52.89
CA ASN A 399 41.53 3.25 53.53
C ASN A 399 42.59 2.80 54.55
N SER A 400 43.86 3.16 54.37
CA SER A 400 44.91 2.86 55.36
C SER A 400 44.85 3.76 56.60
N SER A 401 44.35 5.00 56.46
CA SER A 401 44.03 5.88 57.61
C SER A 401 42.74 5.48 58.33
N LEU A 402 41.73 4.93 57.63
CA LEU A 402 40.50 4.44 58.27
C LEU A 402 40.67 3.10 59.01
N ASN A 403 41.62 2.26 58.59
CA ASN A 403 41.85 0.92 59.16
C ASN A 403 42.82 0.88 60.36
N GLN A 404 43.39 2.02 60.78
CA GLN A 404 44.21 2.06 62.01
C GLN A 404 43.49 2.59 63.25
N GLU A 405 42.30 3.19 63.12
CA GLU A 405 41.45 3.57 64.28
C GLU A 405 40.28 2.60 64.53
N ASN A 406 39.86 1.78 63.55
CA ASN A 406 38.65 0.94 63.69
C ASN A 406 38.89 -0.54 64.05
N ASP A 407 40.14 -1.01 64.10
CA ASP A 407 40.46 -2.43 64.32
C ASP A 407 40.57 -2.83 65.81
N SER A 408 40.57 -1.84 66.73
CA SER A 408 40.41 -2.06 68.18
C SER A 408 38.95 -2.07 68.63
N ASP A 409 38.07 -1.38 67.91
CA ASP A 409 36.65 -1.25 68.27
C ASP A 409 35.79 -2.31 67.59
N ALA A 410 36.12 -2.74 66.36
CA ALA A 410 35.41 -3.83 65.68
C ALA A 410 35.51 -5.18 66.41
N LYS A 411 36.63 -5.48 67.07
CA LYS A 411 36.79 -6.72 67.87
C LYS A 411 36.04 -6.70 69.20
N ASN A 412 35.74 -5.52 69.75
CA ASN A 412 34.91 -5.37 70.94
C ASN A 412 33.41 -5.38 70.61
N ILE A 413 33.03 -4.79 69.46
CA ILE A 413 31.65 -4.81 68.97
C ILE A 413 31.24 -6.23 68.52
N GLN A 414 32.13 -6.99 67.89
CA GLN A 414 31.82 -8.37 67.47
C GLN A 414 31.62 -9.32 68.66
N LYS A 415 32.34 -9.11 69.77
CA LYS A 415 32.11 -9.84 71.04
C LYS A 415 30.83 -9.42 71.75
N SER A 416 30.44 -8.14 71.68
CA SER A 416 29.17 -7.67 72.26
C SER A 416 27.97 -8.19 71.45
N LEU A 417 28.07 -8.19 70.12
CA LEU A 417 27.02 -8.71 69.23
C LEU A 417 26.85 -10.23 69.37
N GLU A 418 27.93 -11.00 69.60
CA GLU A 418 27.82 -12.43 69.89
C GLU A 418 27.14 -12.71 71.24
N THR A 419 27.40 -11.89 72.27
CA THR A 419 26.69 -12.01 73.56
C THR A 419 25.22 -11.61 73.45
N ASP A 420 24.92 -10.54 72.72
CA ASP A 420 23.55 -10.05 72.53
C ASP A 420 22.72 -11.02 71.69
N TYR A 421 23.32 -11.64 70.66
CA TYR A 421 22.68 -12.67 69.84
C TYR A 421 22.35 -13.94 70.65
N LEU A 422 23.26 -14.37 71.53
CA LEU A 422 23.02 -15.53 72.39
C LEU A 422 21.91 -15.26 73.43
N GLU A 423 21.81 -14.03 73.92
CA GLU A 423 20.79 -13.61 74.88
C GLU A 423 19.41 -13.45 74.22
N LEU A 424 19.35 -12.92 73.00
CA LEU A 424 18.15 -12.90 72.16
C LEU A 424 17.65 -14.31 71.83
N GLN A 425 18.56 -15.25 71.55
CA GLN A 425 18.19 -16.63 71.26
C GLN A 425 17.62 -17.35 72.50
N LYS A 426 18.13 -17.03 73.71
CA LYS A 426 17.54 -17.49 74.98
C LYS A 426 16.16 -16.89 75.22
N GLN A 427 15.98 -15.59 75.01
CA GLN A 427 14.69 -14.91 75.19
C GLN A 427 13.64 -15.39 74.18
N TYR A 428 14.03 -15.68 72.93
CA TYR A 428 13.13 -16.23 71.92
C TYR A 428 12.65 -17.64 72.31
N ASN A 429 13.55 -18.50 72.78
CA ASN A 429 13.20 -19.84 73.26
C ASN A 429 12.33 -19.79 74.53
N GLU A 430 12.57 -18.86 75.45
CA GLU A 430 11.71 -18.66 76.63
C GLU A 430 10.31 -18.10 76.27
N LYS A 431 10.19 -17.25 75.24
CA LYS A 431 8.90 -16.77 74.73
C LYS A 431 8.11 -17.88 74.03
N GLN A 432 8.77 -18.75 73.27
CA GLN A 432 8.13 -19.92 72.64
C GLN A 432 7.64 -20.95 73.68
N LEU A 433 8.34 -21.08 74.83
CA LEU A 433 7.90 -21.92 75.95
C LEU A 433 6.74 -21.31 76.76
N LYS A 434 6.57 -19.98 76.77
CA LYS A 434 5.46 -19.30 77.45
C LYS A 434 4.21 -19.12 76.58
N ASN A 435 4.32 -19.13 75.25
CA ASN A 435 3.18 -18.98 74.33
C ASN A 435 2.49 -20.31 73.92
N ASN A 436 2.94 -21.45 74.43
CA ASN A 436 2.24 -22.75 74.26
C ASN A 436 1.22 -23.07 75.36
N GLN A 437 0.87 -22.09 76.20
CA GLN A 437 -0.30 -22.14 77.07
C GLN A 437 -1.05 -20.81 76.98
N ASN A 438 -2.15 -20.82 76.23
CA ASN A 438 -3.26 -19.86 76.15
C ASN A 438 -3.37 -19.00 74.87
N SER A 439 -4.53 -19.20 74.23
CA SER A 439 -5.34 -18.29 73.37
C SER A 439 -4.64 -17.68 72.14
N ALA A 440 -5.00 -18.03 70.90
CA ALA A 440 -6.29 -17.87 70.22
C ALA A 440 -6.85 -16.43 70.26
N PHE A 441 -6.98 -15.86 69.06
CA PHE A 441 -7.55 -14.56 68.66
C PHE A 441 -6.64 -13.33 68.60
N ASP A 442 -6.68 -12.72 67.41
CA ASP A 442 -6.22 -11.39 66.98
C ASP A 442 -4.76 -10.99 67.24
N ASN A 443 -3.96 -11.01 66.16
CA ASN A 443 -2.97 -9.97 65.84
C ASN A 443 -2.30 -10.30 64.49
N SER A 444 -2.99 -9.98 63.39
CA SER A 444 -2.44 -10.04 62.02
C SER A 444 -2.07 -8.67 61.45
N GLN A 445 -2.05 -7.62 62.27
CA GLN A 445 -1.76 -6.26 61.83
C GLN A 445 -0.36 -5.78 62.25
N ASP A 446 0.20 -6.30 63.35
CA ASP A 446 1.53 -5.89 63.83
C ASP A 446 2.70 -6.59 63.10
N VAL A 447 2.47 -7.75 62.48
CA VAL A 447 3.52 -8.52 61.75
C VAL A 447 3.80 -7.97 60.35
N LEU A 448 2.91 -7.14 59.80
CA LEU A 448 3.11 -6.46 58.52
C LEU A 448 3.92 -5.16 58.69
N GLU A 449 3.73 -4.40 59.77
CA GLU A 449 4.53 -3.20 60.05
C GLU A 449 5.98 -3.53 60.41
N GLU A 450 6.25 -4.64 61.09
CA GLU A 450 7.61 -5.04 61.45
C GLU A 450 8.42 -5.55 60.24
N ASN A 451 7.76 -6.16 59.26
CA ASN A 451 8.37 -6.53 57.97
C ASN A 451 8.62 -5.30 57.06
N GLU A 452 7.77 -4.27 57.10
CA GLU A 452 8.03 -3.02 56.37
C GLU A 452 9.15 -2.18 57.01
N ARG A 453 9.31 -2.25 58.34
CA ARG A 453 10.45 -1.63 59.04
C ARG A 453 11.77 -2.32 58.72
N GLN A 454 11.82 -3.66 58.71
CA GLN A 454 13.05 -4.38 58.34
C GLN A 454 13.41 -4.23 56.85
N LYS A 455 12.41 -4.03 55.98
CA LYS A 455 12.65 -3.76 54.54
C LYS A 455 13.09 -2.33 54.26
N SER A 456 12.68 -1.36 55.08
CA SER A 456 13.12 0.05 54.97
C SER A 456 14.50 0.27 55.58
N GLU A 457 14.88 -0.46 56.63
CA GLU A 457 16.22 -0.41 57.21
C GLU A 457 17.28 -1.03 56.28
N PHE A 458 16.93 -2.10 55.52
CA PHE A 458 17.80 -2.66 54.48
C PHE A 458 17.90 -1.80 53.20
N LEU A 459 16.99 -0.84 53.01
CA LEU A 459 17.02 0.09 51.87
C LEU A 459 17.80 1.38 52.17
N GLN A 460 18.00 1.75 53.44
CA GLN A 460 18.77 2.95 53.81
C GLN A 460 20.28 2.81 53.59
N ASP A 461 20.84 1.60 53.64
CA ASP A 461 22.23 1.35 53.23
C ASP A 461 22.41 1.31 51.69
N SER A 462 21.32 1.47 50.91
CA SER A 462 21.35 1.54 49.44
C SER A 462 21.05 2.93 48.88
N GLU A 463 20.90 3.96 49.74
CA GLU A 463 20.72 5.36 49.33
C GLU A 463 22.05 6.08 49.06
N ILE A 464 23.00 5.39 48.41
CA ILE A 464 23.94 6.12 47.55
C ILE A 464 23.12 6.55 46.34
N PRO A 465 23.08 7.84 45.98
CA PRO A 465 22.21 8.32 44.94
C PRO A 465 22.54 7.58 43.63
N ILE A 466 21.55 6.85 43.12
CA ILE A 466 21.54 6.26 41.76
C ILE A 466 21.63 7.37 40.67
N SER A 467 21.80 8.65 41.05
CA SER A 467 22.32 9.69 40.16
C SER A 467 23.80 9.47 39.75
N SER A 468 24.50 8.50 40.35
CA SER A 468 25.88 8.12 40.00
C SER A 468 26.10 6.66 39.61
N PHE A 469 25.09 5.97 39.05
CA PHE A 469 25.35 4.83 38.14
C PHE A 469 26.03 5.27 36.81
N SER A 470 26.52 6.51 36.76
CA SER A 470 27.46 7.03 35.78
C SER A 470 28.89 6.50 35.95
N ALA A 471 29.31 5.97 37.12
CA ALA A 471 30.73 5.59 37.32
C ALA A 471 31.15 4.24 36.72
N GLN A 472 30.25 3.25 36.61
CA GLN A 472 30.54 2.00 35.88
C GLN A 472 30.26 2.12 34.37
N THR A 473 29.48 3.12 33.94
CA THR A 473 29.37 3.51 32.52
C THR A 473 30.55 4.37 32.04
N TYR A 474 31.33 4.99 32.93
CA TYR A 474 32.59 5.68 32.56
C TYR A 474 33.74 4.74 32.13
N LYS A 475 33.57 3.40 32.18
CA LYS A 475 34.47 2.47 31.49
C LYS A 475 34.13 2.25 30.01
N LEU A 476 33.03 2.81 29.50
CA LEU A 476 32.53 2.58 28.14
C LEU A 476 32.50 3.83 27.24
N PHE A 477 32.72 5.03 27.79
CA PHE A 477 32.77 6.26 27.00
C PHE A 477 34.15 6.90 27.08
N GLU A 478 34.80 7.00 25.92
CA GLU A 478 35.95 7.87 25.68
C GLU A 478 35.64 9.30 26.16
N THR A 479 36.66 10.03 26.64
CA THR A 479 36.49 11.46 26.92
C THR A 479 36.12 12.20 25.63
N TYR A 480 35.50 13.39 25.73
CA TYR A 480 35.17 14.20 24.54
C TYR A 480 36.40 14.44 23.66
N GLU A 481 37.56 14.67 24.28
CA GLU A 481 38.86 14.82 23.60
C GLU A 481 39.36 13.51 22.97
N GLU A 482 39.29 12.36 23.65
CA GLU A 482 39.61 11.04 23.07
C GLU A 482 38.70 10.71 21.88
N ARG A 483 37.41 11.03 21.99
CA ARG A 483 36.42 10.85 20.93
C ARG A 483 36.73 11.76 19.73
N GLN A 484 37.07 13.01 19.99
CA GLN A 484 37.42 13.98 18.95
C GLN A 484 38.71 13.54 18.23
N LEU A 485 39.75 13.16 18.97
CA LEU A 485 41.02 12.68 18.41
C LEU A 485 40.85 11.37 17.63
N ARG A 486 40.01 10.43 18.09
CA ARG A 486 39.72 9.19 17.35
C ARG A 486 38.92 9.45 16.07
N VAL A 487 37.94 10.37 16.13
CA VAL A 487 37.17 10.77 14.94
C VAL A 487 38.08 11.49 13.94
N GLU A 488 38.97 12.35 14.41
CA GLU A 488 39.98 13.04 13.59
C GLU A 488 41.00 12.06 13.00
N ALA A 489 41.50 11.11 13.78
CA ALA A 489 42.39 10.04 13.30
C ALA A 489 41.71 9.17 12.25
N LYS A 490 40.45 8.74 12.47
CA LYS A 490 39.67 7.99 11.47
C LYS A 490 39.46 8.81 10.19
N TYR A 491 39.17 10.10 10.31
CA TYR A 491 39.00 10.99 9.17
C TYR A 491 40.31 11.13 8.37
N ILE A 492 41.45 11.30 9.04
CA ILE A 492 42.76 11.42 8.39
C ILE A 492 43.20 10.08 7.77
N GLN A 493 42.96 8.95 8.43
CA GLN A 493 43.20 7.61 7.87
C GLN A 493 42.37 7.38 6.60
N GLN A 494 41.09 7.73 6.63
CA GLN A 494 40.22 7.65 5.45
C GLN A 494 40.73 8.55 4.31
N LYS A 495 41.13 9.78 4.62
CA LYS A 495 41.70 10.71 3.62
C LYS A 495 43.03 10.26 3.04
N LEU A 496 43.89 9.61 3.84
CA LEU A 496 45.14 9.04 3.35
C LEU A 496 44.90 7.84 2.45
N ALA A 497 43.95 6.96 2.80
CA ALA A 497 43.56 5.84 1.97
C ALA A 497 43.01 6.31 0.61
N GLU A 498 42.13 7.31 0.60
CA GLU A 498 41.61 7.92 -0.63
C GLU A 498 42.74 8.47 -1.53
N ILE A 499 43.72 9.19 -0.95
CA ILE A 499 44.84 9.75 -1.73
C ILE A 499 45.82 8.65 -2.19
N GLN A 500 46.02 7.60 -1.40
CA GLN A 500 46.85 6.45 -1.76
C GLN A 500 46.22 5.61 -2.90
N GLU A 501 44.91 5.39 -2.84
CA GLU A 501 44.16 4.75 -3.93
C GLU A 501 44.22 5.58 -5.22
N GLU A 502 44.05 6.90 -5.14
CA GLU A 502 44.18 7.79 -6.31
C GLU A 502 45.61 7.80 -6.88
N THR A 503 46.66 7.77 -6.04
CA THR A 503 48.05 7.76 -6.52
C THR A 503 48.46 6.43 -7.14
N ASN A 504 47.99 5.29 -6.62
CA ASN A 504 48.22 3.97 -7.21
C ASN A 504 47.55 3.81 -8.59
N LEU A 505 46.37 4.40 -8.79
CA LEU A 505 45.65 4.45 -10.08
C LEU A 505 46.43 5.16 -11.20
N PHE A 506 47.38 6.04 -10.84
CA PHE A 506 48.23 6.78 -11.78
C PHE A 506 49.61 6.15 -12.03
N GLU A 507 49.97 5.07 -11.32
CA GLU A 507 51.30 4.45 -11.38
C GLU A 507 51.28 3.04 -12.02
N GLN A 508 50.10 2.46 -12.28
CA GLN A 508 49.99 1.14 -12.90
C GLN A 508 49.59 1.20 -14.38
N ASP A 509 50.58 1.06 -15.26
CA ASP A 509 50.41 0.93 -16.73
C ASP A 509 49.82 -0.44 -17.17
N GLY A 510 49.26 -1.23 -16.25
CA GLY A 510 48.69 -2.56 -16.51
C GLY A 510 47.17 -2.54 -16.61
N GLU A 511 46.61 -2.65 -17.82
CA GLU A 511 45.16 -2.60 -18.08
C GLU A 511 44.31 -3.59 -17.25
N GLN A 512 44.88 -4.73 -16.83
CA GLN A 512 44.16 -5.76 -16.06
C GLN A 512 44.09 -5.46 -14.55
N GLU A 513 45.13 -4.85 -13.96
CA GLU A 513 45.12 -4.46 -12.54
C GLU A 513 44.29 -3.19 -12.32
N ALA A 514 44.32 -2.26 -13.29
CA ALA A 514 43.47 -1.08 -13.28
C ALA A 514 41.97 -1.45 -13.34
N GLN A 515 41.59 -2.51 -14.07
CA GLN A 515 40.21 -3.00 -14.10
C GLN A 515 39.79 -3.58 -12.74
N GLN A 516 40.61 -4.43 -12.11
CA GLN A 516 40.29 -5.00 -10.79
C GLN A 516 40.20 -3.93 -9.69
N GLN A 517 41.11 -2.95 -9.67
CA GLN A 517 41.03 -1.83 -8.72
C GLN A 517 39.79 -0.95 -8.98
N SER A 518 39.41 -0.75 -10.24
CA SER A 518 38.20 0.00 -10.56
C SER A 518 36.91 -0.68 -10.05
N GLU A 519 36.86 -2.03 -10.07
CA GLU A 519 35.75 -2.81 -9.52
C GLU A 519 35.70 -2.72 -7.99
N ILE A 520 36.86 -2.82 -7.32
CA ILE A 520 36.96 -2.68 -5.86
C ILE A 520 36.50 -1.28 -5.43
N ASN A 521 36.98 -0.22 -6.09
CA ASN A 521 36.60 1.16 -5.80
C ASN A 521 35.11 1.40 -6.06
N TYR A 522 34.55 0.80 -7.12
CA TYR A 522 33.12 0.87 -7.39
C TYR A 522 32.28 0.20 -6.29
N HIS A 523 32.70 -0.97 -5.80
CA HIS A 523 32.03 -1.66 -4.70
C HIS A 523 32.09 -0.88 -3.39
N GLN A 524 33.24 -0.31 -3.04
CA GLN A 524 33.39 0.52 -1.84
C GLN A 524 32.52 1.78 -1.94
N LEU A 525 32.56 2.49 -3.07
CA LEU A 525 31.73 3.68 -3.29
C LEU A 525 30.24 3.36 -3.14
N LYS A 526 29.79 2.23 -3.71
CA LYS A 526 28.40 1.77 -3.57
C LYS A 526 28.02 1.49 -2.11
N GLN A 527 28.94 0.96 -1.30
CA GLN A 527 28.70 0.74 0.13
C GLN A 527 28.63 2.06 0.90
N GLN A 528 29.56 2.98 0.66
CA GLN A 528 29.54 4.32 1.27
C GLN A 528 28.25 5.06 0.91
N GLN A 529 27.81 4.95 -0.34
CA GLN A 529 26.59 5.58 -0.82
C GLN A 529 25.35 4.99 -0.14
N LYS A 530 25.28 3.66 0.00
CA LYS A 530 24.21 3.01 0.75
C LYS A 530 24.18 3.49 2.21
N LEU A 531 25.34 3.64 2.84
CA LEU A 531 25.45 4.14 4.21
C LEU A 531 25.02 5.61 4.31
N LEU A 532 25.36 6.44 3.32
CA LEU A 532 24.87 7.82 3.24
C LEU A 532 23.34 7.87 3.12
N ASP A 533 22.75 7.07 2.25
CA ASP A 533 21.30 7.02 2.06
C ASP A 533 20.59 6.56 3.36
N GLU A 534 21.13 5.54 4.03
CA GLU A 534 20.63 5.05 5.32
C GLU A 534 20.74 6.11 6.43
N THR A 535 21.86 6.82 6.52
CA THR A 535 22.08 7.86 7.53
C THR A 535 21.20 9.09 7.31
N ILE A 536 20.99 9.52 6.06
CA ILE A 536 20.04 10.60 5.75
C ILE A 536 18.62 10.22 6.15
N GLN A 537 18.20 8.97 5.88
CA GLN A 537 16.89 8.47 6.31
C GLN A 537 16.77 8.44 7.84
N GLN A 538 17.80 8.00 8.55
CA GLN A 538 17.83 8.04 10.02
C GLN A 538 17.74 9.46 10.57
N PHE A 539 18.42 10.42 9.94
CA PHE A 539 18.38 11.82 10.33
C PHE A 539 16.97 12.41 10.18
N ARG A 540 16.28 12.12 9.08
CA ARG A 540 14.88 12.52 8.85
C ARG A 540 13.93 11.94 9.89
N ARG A 541 14.13 10.68 10.30
CA ARG A 541 13.37 10.04 11.38
C ARG A 541 13.62 10.68 12.73
N LEU A 542 14.88 11.01 13.02
CA LEU A 542 15.25 11.71 14.24
C LEU A 542 14.56 13.08 14.29
N LYS A 543 14.60 13.87 13.21
CA LYS A 543 13.88 15.14 13.10
C LYS A 543 12.40 14.96 13.41
N PHE A 544 11.75 14.00 12.74
CA PHE A 544 10.33 13.73 12.93
C PHE A 544 9.96 13.36 14.37
N ARG A 545 10.80 12.55 15.04
CA ARG A 545 10.62 12.19 16.46
C ARG A 545 10.87 13.33 17.43
N LEU A 546 11.87 14.17 17.14
CA LEU A 546 12.10 15.38 17.93
C LEU A 546 10.88 16.31 17.82
N GLU A 547 10.29 16.40 16.63
CA GLU A 547 9.09 17.18 16.38
C GLU A 547 7.88 16.64 17.15
N GLN A 548 7.65 15.32 17.12
CA GLN A 548 6.61 14.67 17.93
C GLN A 548 6.72 15.05 19.41
N LYS A 549 7.91 14.90 19.98
CA LYS A 549 8.17 15.25 21.39
C LYS A 549 8.03 16.75 21.65
N ASN A 550 8.40 17.60 20.70
CA ASN A 550 8.27 19.04 20.87
C ASN A 550 6.81 19.49 20.80
N LEU A 551 6.00 18.91 19.91
CA LEU A 551 4.57 19.21 19.81
C LEU A 551 3.81 18.86 21.08
N GLN A 552 4.16 17.75 21.75
CA GLN A 552 3.59 17.39 23.05
C GLN A 552 3.87 18.44 24.13
N ASN A 553 5.10 18.97 24.15
CA ASN A 553 5.59 19.82 25.24
C ASN A 553 5.35 21.31 25.01
N ALA A 554 5.59 21.80 23.78
CA ALA A 554 5.74 23.21 23.46
C ALA A 554 4.78 23.70 22.34
N LYS A 555 4.06 22.81 21.65
CA LYS A 555 3.13 23.12 20.52
C LYS A 555 3.73 23.91 19.35
N GLN A 556 5.01 24.22 19.37
CA GLN A 556 5.72 24.88 18.28
C GLN A 556 6.45 23.84 17.44
N LEU A 557 6.54 24.07 16.14
CA LEU A 557 7.36 23.25 15.25
C LEU A 557 8.83 23.72 15.31
N LEU A 558 9.80 22.81 15.43
CA LEU A 558 11.24 23.14 15.36
C LEU A 558 11.73 23.18 13.91
N PHE A 559 11.12 22.37 13.04
CA PHE A 559 11.54 22.23 11.65
C PHE A 559 10.45 22.77 10.73
N GLU A 560 10.75 23.83 9.99
CA GLU A 560 9.81 24.46 9.04
C GLU A 560 9.33 23.47 7.97
N GLU A 561 10.17 22.51 7.57
CA GLU A 561 9.78 21.46 6.63
C GLU A 561 8.62 20.55 7.12
N HIS A 562 8.34 20.52 8.43
CA HIS A 562 7.23 19.74 9.01
C HIS A 562 5.90 20.49 9.03
N GLU A 563 5.85 21.77 8.62
CA GLU A 563 4.60 22.52 8.45
C GLU A 563 3.66 21.91 7.39
N VAL A 564 4.20 21.06 6.52
CA VAL A 564 3.43 20.32 5.49
C VAL A 564 2.53 19.24 6.12
N PHE A 565 2.80 18.84 7.36
CA PHE A 565 2.01 17.85 8.09
C PHE A 565 1.11 18.55 9.11
N ASP A 566 -0.13 18.08 9.23
CA ASP A 566 -0.99 18.53 10.32
C ASP A 566 -0.37 18.08 11.66
N PRO A 567 -0.39 18.89 12.73
CA PRO A 567 0.19 18.51 14.03
C PRO A 567 -0.36 17.20 14.60
N SER A 568 -1.62 16.86 14.28
CA SER A 568 -2.23 15.59 14.65
C SER A 568 -1.68 14.40 13.87
N GLU A 569 -1.23 14.59 12.61
CA GLU A 569 -0.60 13.52 11.83
C GLU A 569 0.78 13.18 12.37
N ILE A 570 1.54 14.19 12.81
CA ILE A 570 2.88 13.98 13.37
C ILE A 570 2.79 13.07 14.60
N LEU A 571 1.76 13.22 15.44
CA LEU A 571 1.59 12.46 16.69
C LEU A 571 1.06 11.02 16.52
N ILE A 572 0.78 10.55 15.30
CA ILE A 572 0.19 9.20 15.08
C ILE A 572 1.12 8.08 15.58
N ASP A 573 2.43 8.20 15.35
CA ASP A 573 3.41 7.14 15.62
C ASP A 573 4.06 7.25 17.02
N GLU A 574 3.48 8.03 17.93
CA GLU A 574 4.06 8.35 19.24
C GLU A 574 4.21 7.12 20.15
N GLU A 575 3.13 6.37 20.35
CA GLU A 575 3.08 5.30 21.35
C GLU A 575 3.93 4.09 20.90
N VAL A 576 3.77 3.71 19.64
CA VAL A 576 4.36 2.51 19.03
C VAL A 576 5.21 2.90 17.82
N PRO A 577 6.39 3.49 18.05
CA PRO A 577 7.32 3.77 16.96
C PRO A 577 7.87 2.45 16.40
N TYR A 578 8.05 2.40 15.07
CA TYR A 578 8.48 1.20 14.38
C TYR A 578 9.83 0.65 14.90
N GLU A 579 10.71 1.50 15.44
CA GLU A 579 12.02 1.11 15.98
C GLU A 579 11.89 0.20 17.21
N LYS A 580 10.85 0.38 18.03
CA LYS A 580 10.58 -0.53 19.16
C LYS A 580 10.22 -1.93 18.63
N LEU A 581 9.42 -1.97 17.56
CA LEU A 581 9.06 -3.21 16.90
C LEU A 581 10.27 -3.84 16.20
N GLU A 582 11.12 -3.04 15.56
CA GLU A 582 12.39 -3.49 14.97
C GLU A 582 13.32 -4.09 16.03
N GLN A 583 13.47 -3.44 17.18
CA GLN A 583 14.28 -3.94 18.28
C GLN A 583 13.75 -5.30 18.78
N TYR A 584 12.44 -5.40 19.01
CA TYR A 584 11.81 -6.66 19.41
C TYR A 584 12.01 -7.77 18.37
N LEU A 585 11.74 -7.49 17.09
CA LEU A 585 11.84 -8.51 16.03
C LEU A 585 13.28 -8.95 15.75
N ARG A 586 14.29 -8.12 16.06
CA ARG A 586 15.71 -8.46 15.97
C ARG A 586 16.24 -9.21 17.18
N THR A 587 15.57 -9.14 18.33
CA THR A 587 15.91 -9.95 19.50
C THR A 587 15.84 -11.45 19.13
N PRO A 588 16.87 -12.26 19.48
CA PRO A 588 16.86 -13.70 19.25
C PRO A 588 15.59 -14.36 19.81
N ARG A 589 15.07 -15.38 19.12
CA ARG A 589 13.83 -16.06 19.52
C ARG A 589 13.88 -16.57 20.96
N ASP A 590 15.03 -17.09 21.39
CA ASP A 590 15.22 -17.63 22.73
C ASP A 590 15.03 -16.57 23.83
N GLU A 591 15.38 -15.31 23.56
CA GLU A 591 15.17 -14.19 24.50
C GLU A 591 13.74 -13.64 24.45
N ARG A 592 13.04 -13.82 23.31
CA ARG A 592 11.63 -13.42 23.16
C ARG A 592 10.67 -14.40 23.84
N ILE A 593 11.06 -15.67 23.95
CA ILE A 593 10.22 -16.75 24.48
C ILE A 593 10.81 -17.23 25.81
N ASN A 594 10.52 -16.50 26.89
CA ASN A 594 10.89 -16.96 28.23
C ASN A 594 9.78 -17.84 28.85
N ASN A 595 8.52 -17.60 28.48
CA ASN A 595 7.34 -18.29 29.01
C ASN A 595 6.37 -18.71 27.88
N GLU A 596 5.46 -19.66 28.15
CA GLU A 596 4.42 -20.12 27.20
C GLU A 596 3.53 -18.97 26.68
N ASP A 597 3.17 -18.02 27.55
CA ASP A 597 2.38 -16.84 27.15
C ASP A 597 3.12 -15.97 26.11
N GLN A 598 4.45 -15.85 26.23
CA GLN A 598 5.27 -15.10 25.28
C GLN A 598 5.43 -15.85 23.96
N GLU A 599 5.45 -17.19 23.99
CA GLU A 599 5.41 -18.00 22.76
C GLU A 599 4.12 -17.77 21.98
N ILE A 600 2.97 -17.78 22.67
CA ILE A 600 1.66 -17.52 22.06
C ILE A 600 1.62 -16.11 21.47
N GLN A 601 2.15 -15.11 22.19
CA GLN A 601 2.22 -13.73 21.70
C GLN A 601 3.16 -13.58 20.50
N ASP A 602 4.34 -14.18 20.51
CA ASP A 602 5.27 -14.15 19.37
C ASP A 602 4.62 -14.80 18.14
N LEU A 603 3.93 -15.93 18.29
CA LEU A 603 3.16 -16.57 17.21
C LEU A 603 2.05 -15.66 16.66
N GLN A 604 1.35 -14.93 17.52
CA GLN A 604 0.34 -13.94 17.07
C GLN A 604 0.99 -12.78 16.32
N ILE A 605 2.11 -12.25 16.79
CA ILE A 605 2.87 -11.18 16.12
C ILE A 605 3.35 -11.67 14.75
N GLN A 606 3.89 -12.87 14.69
CA GLN A 606 4.32 -13.54 13.48
C GLN A 606 3.19 -13.69 12.45
N GLU A 607 1.99 -14.06 12.90
CA GLU A 607 0.81 -14.13 12.04
C GLU A 607 0.38 -12.74 11.53
N MET A 608 0.47 -11.70 12.38
CA MET A 608 0.11 -10.32 12.02
C MET A 608 1.06 -9.68 10.98
N ILE A 609 2.35 -10.01 11.01
CA ILE A 609 3.34 -9.44 10.07
C ILE A 609 3.37 -10.16 8.72
N LYS A 610 2.67 -11.31 8.61
CA LYS A 610 2.66 -12.12 7.39
C LYS A 610 2.04 -11.36 6.23
N GLN A 611 2.79 -11.27 5.12
CA GLN A 611 2.31 -10.59 3.91
C GLN A 611 1.20 -11.39 3.22
N LYS A 612 0.12 -10.70 2.87
CA LYS A 612 -0.98 -11.24 2.07
C LYS A 612 -0.74 -10.88 0.61
N THR A 613 -0.59 -11.89 -0.24
CA THR A 613 -0.45 -11.70 -1.68
C THR A 613 -1.82 -11.62 -2.34
N VAL A 614 -2.05 -10.57 -3.12
CA VAL A 614 -3.23 -10.35 -3.95
C VAL A 614 -2.78 -10.47 -5.40
N ARG A 615 -3.38 -11.41 -6.13
CA ARG A 615 -3.05 -11.60 -7.54
C ARG A 615 -4.00 -10.81 -8.41
N GLU A 616 -3.45 -9.91 -9.21
CA GLU A 616 -4.18 -9.08 -10.14
C GLU A 616 -3.79 -9.38 -11.59
N ASP A 617 -4.64 -9.00 -12.52
CA ASP A 617 -4.45 -9.24 -13.95
C ASP A 617 -4.56 -7.90 -14.67
N LEU A 618 -3.58 -7.05 -14.41
CA LEU A 618 -3.52 -5.70 -14.94
C LEU A 618 -2.59 -5.68 -16.14
N VAL A 619 -3.10 -5.17 -17.26
CA VAL A 619 -2.33 -4.99 -18.49
C VAL A 619 -2.44 -3.52 -18.92
N PRO A 620 -1.32 -2.81 -19.09
CA PRO A 620 -1.35 -1.48 -19.70
C PRO A 620 -1.83 -1.59 -21.15
N GLN A 621 -2.84 -0.78 -21.52
CA GLN A 621 -3.54 -0.94 -22.80
C GLN A 621 -2.62 -0.64 -24.00
N GLY A 622 -1.72 0.35 -23.89
CA GLY A 622 -0.75 0.69 -24.95
C GLY A 622 0.38 -0.33 -25.16
N ALA A 623 0.69 -1.18 -24.18
CA ALA A 623 1.82 -2.12 -24.28
C ALA A 623 1.63 -3.21 -25.36
N HIS A 624 0.39 -3.42 -25.81
CA HIS A 624 0.08 -4.36 -26.90
C HIS A 624 0.62 -3.92 -28.27
N HIS A 625 0.87 -2.63 -28.49
CA HIS A 625 1.33 -2.13 -29.79
C HIS A 625 2.86 -2.23 -29.95
N MET A 626 3.59 -2.50 -28.86
CA MET A 626 5.06 -2.53 -28.81
C MET A 626 5.69 -3.91 -29.03
N GLY A 627 4.95 -4.88 -29.59
CA GLY A 627 5.52 -6.17 -30.00
C GLY A 627 6.04 -7.06 -28.85
N GLY A 628 5.76 -6.70 -27.59
CA GLY A 628 6.04 -7.58 -26.45
C GLY A 628 5.34 -8.93 -26.65
N PRO A 629 5.97 -10.07 -26.28
CA PRO A 629 5.39 -11.39 -26.46
C PRO A 629 4.01 -11.36 -25.83
N GLY A 630 3.01 -11.44 -26.72
CA GLY A 630 1.67 -11.01 -26.41
C GLY A 630 1.15 -11.65 -25.14
N VAL A 631 0.18 -10.98 -24.54
CA VAL A 631 -0.87 -11.61 -23.75
C VAL A 631 -1.51 -12.68 -24.63
N LYS A 632 -0.80 -13.79 -24.84
CA LYS A 632 -1.35 -15.06 -25.21
C LYS A 632 -2.24 -15.32 -24.03
N MET A 633 -3.56 -15.14 -24.20
CA MET A 633 -4.52 -15.61 -23.23
C MET A 633 -4.03 -16.98 -22.83
N VAL A 634 -3.58 -17.10 -21.58
CA VAL A 634 -3.03 -18.36 -21.13
C VAL A 634 -4.20 -19.31 -21.29
N ASN A 635 -4.02 -20.44 -21.98
CA ASN A 635 -5.14 -21.34 -22.27
C ASN A 635 -5.93 -21.70 -20.97
N SER A 636 -5.29 -21.58 -19.80
CA SER A 636 -5.88 -21.70 -18.46
C SER A 636 -7.07 -20.78 -18.18
N ASP A 637 -7.19 -19.65 -18.88
CA ASP A 637 -8.30 -18.70 -18.69
C ASP A 637 -9.51 -19.05 -19.57
N THR A 638 -9.41 -20.06 -20.43
CA THR A 638 -10.53 -20.54 -21.24
C THR A 638 -11.48 -21.40 -20.40
N LEU A 639 -12.79 -21.25 -20.62
CA LEU A 639 -13.82 -22.05 -19.94
C LEU A 639 -13.59 -23.56 -20.11
N GLU A 640 -13.05 -23.98 -21.26
CA GLU A 640 -12.74 -25.39 -21.54
C GLU A 640 -11.62 -25.92 -20.65
N GLU A 641 -10.53 -25.16 -20.46
CA GLU A 641 -9.43 -25.58 -19.61
C GLU A 641 -9.83 -25.57 -18.13
N ILE A 642 -10.59 -24.56 -17.69
CA ILE A 642 -11.14 -24.50 -16.33
C ILE A 642 -12.02 -25.73 -16.07
N ALA A 643 -12.97 -26.02 -16.96
CA ALA A 643 -13.84 -27.19 -16.83
C ALA A 643 -13.05 -28.51 -16.85
N ALA A 644 -12.02 -28.62 -17.70
CA ALA A 644 -11.15 -29.78 -17.75
C ALA A 644 -10.32 -29.95 -16.46
N GLU A 645 -9.83 -28.86 -15.87
CA GLU A 645 -9.09 -28.86 -14.61
C GLU A 645 -9.99 -29.23 -13.43
N GLU A 646 -11.19 -28.66 -13.32
CA GLU A 646 -12.17 -29.01 -12.30
C GLU A 646 -12.56 -30.50 -12.38
N LYS A 647 -12.80 -31.02 -13.58
CA LYS A 647 -13.07 -32.43 -13.80
C LYS A 647 -11.91 -33.32 -13.35
N ARG A 648 -10.66 -32.94 -13.67
CA ARG A 648 -9.45 -33.64 -13.21
C ARG A 648 -9.32 -33.58 -11.69
N ARG A 649 -9.63 -32.44 -11.06
CA ARG A 649 -9.61 -32.29 -9.60
C ARG A 649 -10.68 -33.16 -8.93
N GLY A 650 -11.87 -33.23 -9.50
CA GLY A 650 -12.93 -34.14 -9.05
C GLY A 650 -12.50 -35.61 -9.13
N GLN A 651 -11.91 -36.03 -10.25
CA GLN A 651 -11.38 -37.39 -10.42
C GLN A 651 -10.28 -37.72 -9.41
N ARG A 652 -9.37 -36.77 -9.11
CA ARG A 652 -8.33 -36.98 -8.09
C ARG A 652 -8.92 -37.19 -6.70
N LYS A 653 -9.91 -36.38 -6.31
CA LYS A 653 -10.60 -36.54 -5.02
C LYS A 653 -11.26 -37.92 -4.92
N ILE A 654 -11.91 -38.39 -5.98
CA ILE A 654 -12.51 -39.73 -6.01
C ILE A 654 -11.43 -40.80 -5.77
N VAL A 655 -10.33 -40.75 -6.52
CA VAL A 655 -9.23 -41.71 -6.35
C VAL A 655 -8.62 -41.63 -4.95
N GLU A 656 -8.40 -40.44 -4.39
CA GLU A 656 -7.90 -40.28 -3.02
C GLU A 656 -8.86 -40.90 -2.00
N THR A 657 -10.17 -40.66 -2.10
CA THR A 657 -11.15 -41.27 -1.20
C THR A 657 -11.23 -42.79 -1.34
N GLU A 658 -11.15 -43.34 -2.56
CA GLU A 658 -11.09 -44.79 -2.78
C GLU A 658 -9.83 -45.40 -2.18
N THR A 659 -8.69 -44.72 -2.28
CA THR A 659 -7.44 -45.20 -1.66
C THR A 659 -7.48 -45.16 -0.14
N ILE A 660 -8.11 -44.13 0.46
CA ILE A 660 -8.30 -44.05 1.91
C ILE A 660 -9.24 -45.16 2.38
N LYS A 661 -10.36 -45.39 1.69
CA LYS A 661 -11.28 -46.50 2.00
C LYS A 661 -10.60 -47.87 1.90
N ALA A 662 -9.83 -48.10 0.83
CA ALA A 662 -9.09 -49.35 0.67
C ALA A 662 -8.04 -49.57 1.77
N LYS A 663 -7.41 -48.50 2.28
CA LYS A 663 -6.51 -48.58 3.44
C LYS A 663 -7.27 -48.93 4.71
N GLN A 664 -8.37 -48.25 4.99
CA GLN A 664 -9.23 -48.52 6.15
C GLN A 664 -9.78 -49.95 6.13
N GLU A 665 -10.26 -50.44 4.98
CA GLU A 665 -10.70 -51.83 4.82
C GLU A 665 -9.55 -52.83 5.03
N SER A 666 -8.32 -52.49 4.62
CA SER A 666 -7.15 -53.34 4.88
C SER A 666 -6.76 -53.36 6.35
N GLU A 667 -6.85 -52.22 7.06
CA GLU A 667 -6.58 -52.11 8.49
C GLU A 667 -7.66 -52.82 9.32
N GLN A 668 -8.94 -52.68 8.95
CA GLN A 668 -10.04 -53.42 9.57
C GLN A 668 -9.90 -54.92 9.35
N ASN A 669 -9.53 -55.37 8.14
CA ASN A 669 -9.27 -56.79 7.88
C ASN A 669 -8.05 -57.33 8.66
N ILE A 670 -7.05 -56.50 8.95
CA ILE A 670 -5.90 -56.88 9.80
C ILE A 670 -6.33 -56.98 11.26
N MET A 671 -7.15 -56.05 11.76
CA MET A 671 -7.70 -56.08 13.12
C MET A 671 -8.59 -57.30 13.36
N THR A 672 -9.51 -57.64 12.43
CA THR A 672 -10.36 -58.83 12.58
C THR A 672 -9.58 -60.14 12.53
N PHE A 673 -8.45 -60.18 11.81
CA PHE A 673 -7.58 -61.36 11.75
C PHE A 673 -6.71 -61.51 13.01
N SER A 674 -6.41 -60.42 13.72
CA SER A 674 -5.76 -60.44 15.03
C SER A 674 -6.71 -61.00 16.10
N GLU A 675 -7.98 -60.58 16.08
CA GLU A 675 -8.98 -61.07 17.04
C GLU A 675 -9.31 -62.57 16.86
N GLU A 676 -9.30 -63.10 15.62
CA GLU A 676 -9.44 -64.54 15.38
C GLU A 676 -8.20 -65.35 15.79
N ALA A 677 -7.00 -64.75 15.76
CA ALA A 677 -5.77 -65.39 16.21
C ALA A 677 -5.68 -65.48 17.75
N ASP A 678 -6.17 -64.47 18.46
CA ASP A 678 -6.19 -64.44 19.92
C ASP A 678 -7.28 -65.34 20.53
N ASN A 679 -8.36 -65.65 19.79
CA ASN A 679 -9.45 -66.52 20.27
C ASN A 679 -9.17 -68.03 20.11
N MET A 680 -8.06 -68.42 19.47
CA MET A 680 -7.61 -69.82 19.35
C MET A 680 -6.52 -70.19 20.38
N GLY A 681 -6.23 -69.29 21.32
CA GLY A 681 -5.08 -69.35 22.21
C GLY A 681 -5.36 -69.79 23.65
N SER A 682 -6.34 -70.64 23.95
CA SER A 682 -6.39 -71.29 25.27
C SER A 682 -7.21 -72.59 25.32
N LYS A 683 -6.57 -73.73 25.05
CA LYS A 683 -6.67 -74.97 25.83
C LYS A 683 -5.64 -76.00 25.34
N LYS A 684 -4.83 -76.47 26.30
CA LYS A 684 -3.71 -77.42 26.22
C LYS A 684 -4.03 -78.69 25.41
N SER A 685 -3.09 -79.17 24.59
CA SER A 685 -2.28 -80.37 24.88
C SER A 685 -1.46 -80.81 23.65
N GLN A 686 -0.38 -81.55 23.92
CA GLN A 686 0.65 -81.97 23.00
C GLN A 686 0.14 -83.00 21.97
N GLN A 687 0.42 -82.75 20.69
CA GLN A 687 0.62 -83.68 19.56
C GLN A 687 -0.11 -83.18 18.30
N SER A 688 0.60 -82.51 17.39
CA SER A 688 0.43 -82.61 15.92
C SER A 688 1.20 -81.54 15.14
N GLN A 689 2.51 -81.44 15.35
CA GLN A 689 3.36 -80.73 14.38
C GLN A 689 3.51 -81.56 13.09
N LYS A 690 2.54 -81.46 12.17
CA LYS A 690 2.74 -81.77 10.73
C LYS A 690 1.62 -81.30 9.79
N GLN A 691 0.53 -80.68 10.28
CA GLN A 691 -0.54 -80.14 9.41
C GLN A 691 -0.45 -78.62 9.15
N ASP A 692 0.30 -77.86 9.96
CA ASP A 692 0.33 -76.38 9.86
C ASP A 692 1.17 -75.82 8.70
N LYS A 693 2.00 -76.63 8.03
CA LYS A 693 2.74 -76.15 6.83
C LYS A 693 1.86 -76.06 5.58
N LYS A 694 0.71 -76.76 5.52
CA LYS A 694 -0.18 -76.74 4.35
C LYS A 694 -1.15 -75.56 4.38
N SER A 695 -1.66 -75.20 5.57
CA SER A 695 -2.52 -74.01 5.76
C SER A 695 -1.75 -72.70 5.55
N LEU A 696 -0.48 -72.64 6.00
CA LEU A 696 0.39 -71.48 5.79
C LEU A 696 0.69 -71.24 4.29
N LEU A 697 0.83 -72.32 3.50
CA LEU A 697 1.10 -72.21 2.06
C LEU A 697 -0.14 -71.76 1.25
N GLU A 698 -1.35 -72.18 1.67
CA GLU A 698 -2.61 -71.68 1.09
C GLU A 698 -2.89 -70.22 1.49
N PHE A 699 -2.51 -69.83 2.71
CA PHE A 699 -2.60 -68.45 3.17
C PHE A 699 -1.69 -67.51 2.37
N ILE A 700 -0.43 -67.91 2.12
CA ILE A 700 0.50 -67.15 1.26
C ILE A 700 -0.03 -67.03 -0.17
N LYS A 701 -0.68 -68.06 -0.73
CA LYS A 701 -1.30 -68.00 -2.06
C LYS A 701 -2.52 -67.07 -2.11
N LYS A 702 -3.37 -67.02 -1.07
CA LYS A 702 -4.51 -66.08 -0.97
C LYS A 702 -4.05 -64.63 -0.76
N ALA A 703 -3.03 -64.40 0.07
CA ALA A 703 -2.46 -63.07 0.29
C ALA A 703 -1.80 -62.50 -1.00
N ASN A 704 -1.14 -63.35 -1.79
CA ASN A 704 -0.57 -62.94 -3.08
C ASN A 704 -1.64 -62.64 -4.15
N LYS A 705 -2.81 -63.29 -4.13
CA LYS A 705 -3.94 -62.95 -5.03
C LYS A 705 -4.55 -61.57 -4.72
N LYS A 706 -4.60 -61.12 -3.45
CA LYS A 706 -5.08 -59.77 -3.08
C LYS A 706 -4.07 -58.66 -3.43
N LYS A 707 -2.75 -58.92 -3.34
CA LYS A 707 -1.71 -57.97 -3.82
C LYS A 707 -1.80 -57.68 -5.33
N VAL A 708 -2.34 -58.60 -6.13
CA VAL A 708 -2.55 -58.39 -7.58
C VAL A 708 -3.60 -57.30 -7.88
N ASN A 709 -4.61 -57.10 -7.01
CA ASN A 709 -5.61 -56.05 -7.21
C ASN A 709 -5.11 -54.66 -6.81
N VAL A 710 -4.27 -54.54 -5.78
CA VAL A 710 -3.58 -53.27 -5.45
C VAL A 710 -2.59 -52.91 -6.57
N GLY A 711 -1.93 -53.91 -7.17
CA GLY A 711 -1.09 -53.73 -8.36
C GLY A 711 -1.82 -53.21 -9.60
N LYS A 712 -3.12 -53.49 -9.76
CA LYS A 712 -3.93 -52.96 -10.87
C LYS A 712 -4.29 -51.49 -10.68
N VAL A 713 -4.53 -51.05 -9.43
CA VAL A 713 -4.80 -49.64 -9.11
C VAL A 713 -3.53 -48.79 -9.25
N THR A 714 -2.38 -49.32 -8.82
CA THR A 714 -1.08 -48.63 -9.00
C THR A 714 -0.63 -48.58 -10.46
N ARG A 715 -0.95 -49.60 -11.28
CA ARG A 715 -0.74 -49.53 -12.75
C ARG A 715 -1.61 -48.47 -13.42
N LYS A 716 -2.90 -48.36 -13.08
CA LYS A 716 -3.76 -47.26 -13.59
C LYS A 716 -3.20 -45.87 -13.23
N LEU A 717 -2.68 -45.70 -12.01
CA LEU A 717 -2.00 -44.46 -11.59
C LEU A 717 -0.68 -44.21 -12.35
N ALA A 718 0.07 -45.27 -12.68
CA ALA A 718 1.29 -45.19 -13.48
C ALA A 718 1.00 -44.85 -14.96
N ASP A 719 -0.08 -45.39 -15.52
CA ASP A 719 -0.52 -45.12 -16.89
C ASP A 719 -1.01 -43.66 -17.03
N ILE A 720 -1.76 -43.13 -16.05
CA ILE A 720 -2.12 -41.69 -15.98
C ILE A 720 -0.88 -40.79 -15.85
N ARG A 721 0.18 -41.26 -15.17
CA ARG A 721 1.47 -40.53 -15.07
C ARG A 721 2.29 -40.60 -16.36
N LYS A 722 2.19 -41.69 -17.14
CA LYS A 722 2.80 -41.83 -18.46
C LYS A 722 2.12 -40.95 -19.51
N GLU A 723 0.79 -40.90 -19.54
CA GLU A 723 0.05 -39.97 -20.42
C GLU A 723 0.43 -38.49 -20.15
N LYS A 724 0.67 -38.13 -18.88
CA LYS A 724 1.21 -36.79 -18.51
C LYS A 724 2.60 -36.51 -19.10
N LYS A 725 3.46 -37.52 -19.27
CA LYS A 725 4.81 -37.36 -19.82
C LYS A 725 4.82 -37.36 -21.35
N GLU A 726 3.94 -38.14 -21.97
CA GLU A 726 3.83 -38.22 -23.44
C GLU A 726 3.05 -37.04 -24.03
N GLY A 727 1.98 -36.57 -23.37
CA GLY A 727 1.26 -35.35 -23.78
C GLY A 727 2.10 -34.06 -23.67
N LYS A 728 3.14 -34.05 -22.83
CA LYS A 728 4.13 -32.95 -22.75
C LYS A 728 5.24 -33.04 -23.79
N LYS A 729 5.45 -34.19 -24.44
CA LYS A 729 6.47 -34.38 -25.48
C LYS A 729 5.91 -34.24 -26.90
N GLY A 730 4.60 -34.39 -27.11
CA GLY A 730 3.94 -34.20 -28.41
C GLY A 730 3.50 -32.77 -28.75
N LYS A 731 3.82 -31.77 -27.91
CA LYS A 731 3.50 -30.35 -28.13
C LYS A 731 4.70 -29.44 -27.81
N LYS A 732 5.87 -29.81 -28.32
CA LYS A 732 6.97 -28.88 -28.55
C LYS A 732 7.05 -28.59 -30.03
#